data_AF-A0A7G3AI90-F1
#
_entry.id   AF-A0A7G3AI90-F1
#
_cell.length_a   1.000
_cell.length_b   1.000
_cell.length_c   1.000
_cell.angle_alpha   90.00
_cell.angle_beta   90.00
_cell.angle_gamma   90.00
#
_symmetry.space_group_name_H-M   'P 1'
#
loop_
_entity.id
_entity.type
_entity.pdbx_description
1 polymer ?
#
loop_
_entity_poly.entity_id
_entity_poly.type
_entity_poly.pdbx_seq_one_letter_code
_entity_poly.pdbx_strand_id
1 'polypeptide(L)'
;MSTFAQVFNPISGQMEWEVRSSDYDFYQEVARSDYGDMLHDQERNQKYYTALKGAIASLHSRGLKANVLDIGTGTGLLSMMAVASGADTVVACEAFKPMADCAERIIARNGMSEKIKLIKLRSTEIKIGRDMEARANILVTEVFDTELIGEGAIDIFRHAHRNLLEPGATVIPHFARIYAQVVESPLVAAFNKPKMLATLDGEVLLKTPTEIVNCPGSTSLHEVQLNQLPLDSFRTLTEPQEVFAFDLSGKTELENDRRHVVECKSLQTGTVQAVFMWWDLQMDDRGEILLSCAPFWAHPDFAALKSHASARKPLSNVIPWRDHWMQALYYLPQDVTVQQGQSFSLVAYHDALSLWFDVTTNIPEERTLSPPFCTCGFHVACSRTRIGQINDHQRNKKYLRLLEEIPAAAKVLAIGDGSLLGLATAKMANWTYYLNFNYFSEKITKLYVTANGLNNVTIVNNVESIEKDLQAVTHVVAEPHFNTSILPWDNLFFFKFIKTRLADLLPADVTISPAKCDIEAVPVEFLDLHKIRKPLRNVENFNIEKASALADSKFEAHPLWEYPCLALADPMKISSVDIENFPESSNTFTTTSKFKSSGSCNGVAFWVVWHLDRSGSDKLKISTGPRETIEPGKFIKWDTFTKQGVFFVVDPIPVTMEQSYQLDVKFSATAGPVECKLSLSLDDGGVEISFLEGFFSSLQGAMASKSVVISEKPVKHVGLSDWQARLNEARSVATSRRNDAFEVRHEARNLRNEKDIQARWDCYHNTKRLEDRIGEVSQWRESLEECLGRVEREIEILRAEKAQTERELEALAVPLTVVSECLATRDSRREVEMTYDEAEKELKLELALVEKDQIMLRDQCQGAWEKLNALEDVRFQLNLEICNKKEAEKIDTEQMHLNKFSSNTTFKNNPQRIPKESFTHDGWLTNTKNVKTLAENELKDTYALRESLFVCRERSRNELHAQQDQVDHTIRRRIFETQRARNELKWQVVKTEEEMNRCLAEIEAIEKTIDDKREVLKLAESRQENRFARPGFELCRDDPFHGLCDEITQLRSTLNTLTDQLNVTKGNYSTLEDQHCRLARDLENKEHSMMVEVRTLDQRERLKSWQGKECRSQTGRNIQLTRMEHEIPRSSYA
;
A
#
# COMPACT_ATOMS: atom_id res chain seq x y z
N MET A 1 14.47 14.15 -5.08
CA MET A 1 13.32 15.03 -4.74
C MET A 1 12.89 14.69 -3.32
N SER A 2 11.85 15.34 -2.78
CA SER A 2 11.31 15.00 -1.46
C SER A 2 9.81 14.75 -1.56
N THR A 3 9.33 13.70 -0.92
CA THR A 3 7.94 13.25 -0.91
C THR A 3 7.36 13.51 0.48
N PHE A 4 6.13 14.03 0.55
CA PHE A 4 5.42 14.16 1.82
C PHE A 4 4.72 12.85 2.16
N ALA A 5 5.10 12.22 3.27
CA ALA A 5 4.46 11.02 3.78
C ALA A 5 3.53 11.38 4.95
N GLN A 6 2.34 10.77 5.00
CA GLN A 6 1.44 10.90 6.13
C GLN A 6 1.82 9.88 7.20
N VAL A 7 1.95 10.30 8.46
CA VAL A 7 2.44 9.48 9.57
C VAL A 7 1.47 9.63 10.74
N PHE A 8 1.00 8.52 11.31
CA PHE A 8 0.26 8.59 12.57
C PHE A 8 1.22 8.88 13.73
N ASN A 9 0.99 9.98 14.43
CA ASN A 9 1.75 10.34 15.61
C ASN A 9 1.02 9.82 16.87
N PRO A 10 1.61 8.87 17.63
CA PRO A 10 0.93 8.25 18.76
C PRO A 10 0.81 9.17 19.99
N ILE A 11 1.70 10.16 20.18
CA ILE A 11 1.64 11.10 21.30
C ILE A 11 0.60 12.19 21.05
N SER A 12 0.42 12.66 19.81
CA SER A 12 -0.63 13.62 19.46
C SER A 12 -1.99 12.97 19.20
N GLY A 13 -2.00 11.69 18.81
CA GLY A 13 -3.20 10.98 18.39
C GLY A 13 -3.73 11.44 17.02
N GLN A 14 -2.87 12.05 16.19
CA GLN A 14 -3.24 12.69 14.93
C GLN A 14 -2.36 12.21 13.76
N MET A 15 -2.86 12.35 12.54
CA MET A 15 -2.05 12.18 11.33
C MET A 15 -1.26 13.46 11.06
N GLU A 16 0.07 13.36 11.06
CA GLU A 16 1.01 14.43 10.77
C GLU A 16 1.70 14.17 9.41
N TRP A 17 2.39 15.17 8.85
CA TRP A 17 3.06 15.06 7.55
C TRP A 17 4.57 15.25 7.70
N GLU A 18 5.35 14.31 7.16
CA GLU A 18 6.82 14.33 7.21
C GLU A 18 7.41 14.43 5.80
N VAL A 19 8.46 15.25 5.65
CA VAL A 19 9.24 15.36 4.41
C VAL A 19 10.27 14.25 4.37
N ARG A 20 10.13 13.32 3.42
CA ARG A 20 11.02 12.18 3.21
C ARG A 20 11.67 12.25 1.83
N SER A 21 12.68 11.41 1.55
CA SER A 21 13.29 11.35 0.21
C SER A 21 12.35 10.71 -0.82
N SER A 22 12.58 10.98 -2.11
CA SER A 22 11.91 10.27 -3.22
C SER A 22 12.09 8.75 -3.16
N ASP A 23 13.17 8.31 -2.53
CA ASP A 23 13.63 6.93 -2.46
C ASP A 23 13.40 6.35 -1.05
N TYR A 24 12.53 6.96 -0.24
CA TYR A 24 12.31 6.55 1.15
C TYR A 24 11.82 5.10 1.26
N ASP A 25 10.84 4.70 0.47
CA ASP A 25 10.30 3.33 0.51
C ASP A 25 11.38 2.32 0.09
N PHE A 26 12.22 2.67 -0.90
CA PHE A 26 13.39 1.88 -1.30
C PHE A 26 14.37 1.70 -0.13
N TYR A 27 14.71 2.77 0.60
CA TYR A 27 15.61 2.67 1.75
C TYR A 27 14.97 1.97 2.94
N GLN A 28 13.68 2.17 3.19
CA GLN A 28 12.94 1.55 4.29
C GLN A 28 12.80 0.03 4.10
N GLU A 29 12.46 -0.43 2.89
CA GLU A 29 12.41 -1.87 2.62
C GLU A 29 13.82 -2.50 2.68
N VAL A 30 14.86 -1.81 2.20
CA VAL A 30 16.27 -2.24 2.36
C VAL A 30 16.73 -2.21 3.84
N ALA A 31 16.13 -1.35 4.68
CA ALA A 31 16.36 -1.36 6.13
C ALA A 31 15.63 -2.51 6.84
N ARG A 32 14.41 -2.85 6.37
CA ARG A 32 13.56 -3.96 6.85
C ARG A 32 13.99 -5.34 6.39
N SER A 33 14.87 -5.44 5.37
CA SER A 33 15.34 -6.73 4.85
C SER A 33 16.38 -7.42 5.75
N ASP A 34 16.56 -6.94 6.99
CA ASP A 34 17.31 -7.50 8.13
C ASP A 34 18.70 -8.14 7.90
N TYR A 35 19.36 -7.90 6.77
CA TYR A 35 20.74 -8.33 6.50
C TYR A 35 21.81 -7.77 7.47
N GLY A 36 21.42 -7.00 8.49
CA GLY A 36 22.31 -6.35 9.45
C GLY A 36 23.12 -7.37 10.26
N ASP A 37 22.48 -8.10 11.16
CA ASP A 37 23.16 -9.14 11.95
C ASP A 37 23.45 -10.40 11.11
N MET A 38 22.61 -10.72 10.12
CA MET A 38 22.80 -11.84 9.20
C MET A 38 24.18 -11.84 8.52
N LEU A 39 24.74 -10.65 8.26
CA LEU A 39 26.09 -10.48 7.71
C LEU A 39 27.19 -10.34 8.79
N HIS A 40 26.83 -10.09 10.06
CA HIS A 40 27.72 -10.24 11.22
C HIS A 40 27.70 -11.65 11.84
N ASP A 41 26.81 -12.54 11.42
CA ASP A 41 26.78 -13.95 11.85
C ASP A 41 27.93 -14.73 11.20
N GLN A 42 29.03 -14.75 11.93
CA GLN A 42 30.24 -15.49 11.58
C GLN A 42 30.02 -17.00 11.48
N GLU A 43 29.10 -17.59 12.26
CA GLU A 43 28.83 -19.02 12.15
C GLU A 43 28.09 -19.33 10.85
N ARG A 44 26.97 -18.66 10.58
CA ARG A 44 26.20 -18.82 9.33
C ARG A 44 27.14 -18.70 8.13
N ASN A 45 27.88 -17.61 8.07
CA ASN A 45 28.80 -17.32 6.98
C ASN A 45 29.89 -18.41 6.83
N GLN A 46 30.52 -18.86 7.92
CA GLN A 46 31.61 -19.85 7.85
C GLN A 46 31.10 -21.27 7.56
N LYS A 47 29.92 -21.66 8.08
CA LYS A 47 29.30 -22.97 7.79
C LYS A 47 28.90 -23.06 6.30
N TYR A 48 28.29 -22.00 5.74
CA TYR A 48 28.00 -21.91 4.29
C TYR A 48 29.28 -21.93 3.43
N TYR A 49 30.28 -21.12 3.76
CA TYR A 49 31.54 -21.04 2.99
C TYR A 49 32.29 -22.38 2.98
N THR A 50 32.34 -23.07 4.13
CA THR A 50 33.00 -24.38 4.26
C THR A 50 32.28 -25.45 3.43
N ALA A 51 30.94 -25.48 3.45
CA ALA A 51 30.15 -26.40 2.63
C ALA A 51 30.31 -26.13 1.13
N LEU A 52 30.22 -24.87 0.69
CA LEU A 52 30.44 -24.46 -0.70
C LEU A 52 31.81 -24.92 -1.21
N LYS A 53 32.86 -24.66 -0.43
CA LYS A 53 34.24 -25.04 -0.75
C LYS A 53 34.41 -26.57 -0.85
N GLY A 54 33.74 -27.33 0.03
CA GLY A 54 33.71 -28.79 -0.02
C GLY A 54 33.02 -29.33 -1.28
N ALA A 55 31.85 -28.79 -1.61
CA ALA A 55 31.07 -29.19 -2.79
C ALA A 55 31.81 -28.91 -4.12
N ILE A 56 32.41 -27.72 -4.25
CA ILE A 56 33.18 -27.33 -5.44
C ILE A 56 34.41 -28.24 -5.62
N ALA A 57 35.19 -28.45 -4.56
CA ALA A 57 36.34 -29.37 -4.59
C ALA A 57 35.93 -30.84 -4.88
N SER A 58 34.75 -31.26 -4.40
CA SER A 58 34.18 -32.58 -4.70
C SER A 58 33.84 -32.76 -6.18
N LEU A 59 33.34 -31.74 -6.87
CA LEU A 59 33.12 -31.80 -8.33
C LEU A 59 34.46 -31.77 -9.10
N HIS A 60 35.37 -30.85 -8.76
CA HIS A 60 36.67 -30.74 -9.44
C HIS A 60 37.52 -32.00 -9.32
N SER A 61 37.55 -32.65 -8.14
CA SER A 61 38.26 -33.93 -7.95
C SER A 61 37.68 -35.09 -8.75
N ARG A 62 36.42 -34.99 -9.20
CA ARG A 62 35.76 -35.91 -10.14
C ARG A 62 35.95 -35.52 -11.61
N GLY A 63 36.67 -34.43 -11.90
CA GLY A 63 36.85 -33.87 -13.24
C GLY A 63 35.61 -33.16 -13.80
N LEU A 64 34.65 -32.82 -12.94
CA LEU A 64 33.42 -32.12 -13.29
C LEU A 64 33.55 -30.62 -13.02
N LYS A 65 32.85 -29.80 -13.81
CA LYS A 65 32.71 -28.36 -13.55
C LYS A 65 31.78 -28.11 -12.37
N ALA A 66 32.06 -27.06 -11.60
CA ALA A 66 31.19 -26.56 -10.55
C ALA A 66 30.34 -25.39 -11.05
N ASN A 67 29.08 -25.66 -11.41
CA ASN A 67 28.11 -24.68 -11.88
C ASN A 67 27.13 -24.37 -10.73
N VAL A 68 27.30 -23.21 -10.10
CA VAL A 68 26.56 -22.83 -8.89
C VAL A 68 25.35 -21.95 -9.23
N LEU A 69 24.20 -22.28 -8.64
CA LEU A 69 23.04 -21.40 -8.53
C LEU A 69 22.92 -20.93 -7.07
N ASP A 70 22.75 -19.63 -6.87
CA ASP A 70 22.55 -18.95 -5.58
C ASP A 70 21.16 -18.31 -5.56
N ILE A 71 20.23 -18.85 -4.76
CA ILE A 71 18.84 -18.37 -4.64
C ILE A 71 18.67 -17.60 -3.33
N GLY A 72 18.14 -16.37 -3.41
CA GLY A 72 18.05 -15.47 -2.24
C GLY A 72 19.38 -14.77 -1.98
N THR A 73 20.08 -14.36 -3.05
CA THR A 73 21.49 -13.95 -2.94
C THR A 73 21.69 -12.69 -2.08
N GLY A 74 20.66 -11.84 -1.91
CA GLY A 74 20.65 -10.68 -1.01
C GLY A 74 21.71 -9.64 -1.35
N THR A 75 22.91 -9.79 -0.80
CA THR A 75 24.09 -8.94 -1.06
C THR A 75 25.11 -9.55 -2.03
N GLY A 76 24.91 -10.79 -2.49
CA GLY A 76 25.87 -11.51 -3.32
C GLY A 76 26.91 -12.33 -2.53
N LEU A 77 26.83 -12.40 -1.20
CA LEU A 77 27.87 -13.01 -0.36
C LEU A 77 28.14 -14.48 -0.72
N LEU A 78 27.10 -15.30 -0.85
CA LEU A 78 27.24 -16.74 -1.13
C LEU A 78 27.79 -16.98 -2.54
N SER A 79 27.34 -16.21 -3.53
CA SER A 79 27.94 -16.16 -4.88
C SER A 79 29.42 -15.75 -4.88
N MET A 80 29.82 -14.77 -4.07
CA MET A 80 31.23 -14.37 -3.96
C MET A 80 32.08 -15.45 -3.25
N MET A 81 31.54 -16.12 -2.23
CA MET A 81 32.15 -17.32 -1.61
C MET A 81 32.34 -18.47 -2.61
N ALA A 82 31.36 -18.69 -3.50
CA ALA A 82 31.46 -19.69 -4.56
C ALA A 82 32.56 -19.35 -5.58
N VAL A 83 32.65 -18.10 -6.03
CA VAL A 83 33.74 -17.62 -6.91
C VAL A 83 35.10 -17.75 -6.22
N ALA A 84 35.22 -17.36 -4.95
CA ALA A 84 36.47 -17.46 -4.19
C ALA A 84 36.88 -18.92 -3.89
N SER A 85 35.90 -19.83 -3.85
CA SER A 85 36.12 -21.28 -3.76
C SER A 85 36.49 -21.93 -5.10
N GLY A 86 36.41 -21.19 -6.21
CA GLY A 86 36.84 -21.63 -7.54
C GLY A 86 35.74 -22.13 -8.49
N ALA A 87 34.46 -21.83 -8.24
CA ALA A 87 33.35 -22.22 -9.13
C ALA A 87 33.59 -21.83 -10.60
N ASP A 88 33.25 -22.74 -11.53
CA ASP A 88 33.40 -22.55 -12.98
C ASP A 88 32.39 -21.52 -13.52
N THR A 89 31.17 -21.54 -13.01
CA THR A 89 30.12 -20.56 -13.28
C THR A 89 29.30 -20.30 -12.01
N VAL A 90 28.84 -19.06 -11.83
CA VAL A 90 27.91 -18.69 -10.76
C VAL A 90 26.75 -17.90 -11.35
N VAL A 91 25.53 -18.37 -11.12
CA VAL A 91 24.29 -17.63 -11.36
C VAL A 91 23.69 -17.28 -10.00
N ALA A 92 23.32 -16.02 -9.81
CA ALA A 92 22.67 -15.54 -8.60
C ALA A 92 21.27 -15.04 -8.95
N CYS A 93 20.28 -15.22 -8.07
CA CYS A 93 18.99 -14.55 -8.24
C CYS A 93 18.47 -13.90 -6.97
N GLU A 94 17.91 -12.70 -7.16
CA GLU A 94 17.26 -11.91 -6.14
C GLU A 94 15.92 -11.39 -6.68
N ALA A 95 14.84 -11.62 -5.94
CA ALA A 95 13.50 -11.17 -6.28
C ALA A 95 13.28 -9.70 -5.90
N PHE A 96 13.85 -9.26 -4.78
CA PHE A 96 13.67 -7.91 -4.28
C PHE A 96 14.63 -6.95 -4.99
N LYS A 97 14.12 -6.28 -6.03
CA LYS A 97 14.91 -5.44 -6.94
C LYS A 97 15.89 -4.45 -6.27
N PRO A 98 15.54 -3.70 -5.20
CA PRO A 98 16.48 -2.83 -4.48
C PRO A 98 17.74 -3.54 -3.97
N MET A 99 17.59 -4.80 -3.54
CA MET A 99 18.71 -5.64 -3.11
C MET A 99 19.43 -6.30 -4.26
N ALA A 100 18.74 -6.68 -5.34
CA ALA A 100 19.40 -7.09 -6.58
C ALA A 100 20.29 -5.96 -7.14
N ASP A 101 19.81 -4.72 -7.14
CA ASP A 101 20.59 -3.53 -7.49
C ASP A 101 21.71 -3.23 -6.46
N CYS A 102 21.62 -3.75 -5.24
CA CYS A 102 22.67 -3.65 -4.22
C CYS A 102 23.77 -4.71 -4.40
N ALA A 103 23.40 -5.98 -4.58
CA ALA A 103 24.29 -7.09 -4.88
C ALA A 103 25.14 -6.80 -6.13
N GLU A 104 24.54 -6.25 -7.19
CA GLU A 104 25.25 -5.84 -8.41
C GLU A 104 26.42 -4.87 -8.12
N ARG A 105 26.21 -3.87 -7.25
CA ARG A 105 27.25 -2.92 -6.82
C ARG A 105 28.32 -3.58 -5.96
N ILE A 106 27.93 -4.47 -5.06
CA ILE A 106 28.84 -5.20 -4.15
C ILE A 106 29.73 -6.17 -4.95
N ILE A 107 29.14 -6.96 -5.85
CA ILE A 107 29.82 -7.87 -6.76
C ILE A 107 30.82 -7.12 -7.65
N ALA A 108 30.42 -5.96 -8.20
CA ALA A 108 31.31 -5.11 -8.99
C ALA A 108 32.48 -4.56 -8.17
N ARG A 109 32.23 -4.09 -6.95
CA ARG A 109 33.26 -3.56 -6.04
C ARG A 109 34.29 -4.61 -5.60
N ASN A 110 33.89 -5.87 -5.53
CA ASN A 110 34.79 -7.01 -5.27
C ASN A 110 35.43 -7.58 -6.55
N GLY A 111 35.19 -6.98 -7.72
CA GLY A 111 35.81 -7.38 -8.99
C GLY A 111 35.27 -8.70 -9.57
N MET A 112 34.03 -9.10 -9.23
CA MET A 112 33.47 -10.41 -9.57
C MET A 112 32.35 -10.39 -10.64
N SER A 113 32.01 -9.23 -11.21
CA SER A 113 30.93 -9.09 -12.21
C SER A 113 31.07 -9.99 -13.45
N GLU A 114 32.29 -10.29 -13.89
CA GLU A 114 32.51 -11.19 -15.04
C GLU A 114 32.29 -12.68 -14.70
N LYS A 115 32.11 -13.01 -13.42
CA LYS A 115 31.99 -14.40 -12.91
C LYS A 115 30.62 -14.73 -12.30
N ILE A 116 29.83 -13.72 -11.93
CA ILE A 116 28.52 -13.88 -11.28
C ILE A 116 27.44 -13.26 -12.16
N LYS A 117 26.58 -14.11 -12.76
CA LYS A 117 25.42 -13.68 -13.55
C LYS A 117 24.24 -13.44 -12.61
N LEU A 118 23.98 -12.18 -12.26
CA LEU A 118 22.84 -11.81 -11.43
C LEU A 118 21.54 -11.71 -12.24
N ILE A 119 20.50 -12.41 -11.78
CA ILE A 119 19.15 -12.41 -12.35
C ILE A 119 18.20 -11.73 -11.35
N LYS A 120 17.60 -10.60 -11.76
CA LYS A 120 16.72 -9.77 -10.92
C LYS A 120 15.26 -10.24 -11.01
N LEU A 121 15.01 -11.50 -10.66
CA LEU A 121 13.72 -12.22 -10.72
C LEU A 121 13.59 -13.20 -9.54
N ARG A 122 12.37 -13.62 -9.20
CA ARG A 122 12.19 -14.74 -8.27
C ARG A 122 12.61 -16.05 -8.93
N SER A 123 13.23 -16.96 -8.18
CA SER A 123 13.69 -18.26 -8.68
C SER A 123 12.62 -19.07 -9.40
N THR A 124 11.36 -18.95 -8.98
CA THR A 124 10.17 -19.58 -9.58
C THR A 124 9.79 -19.04 -10.98
N GLU A 125 10.45 -17.99 -11.46
CA GLU A 125 10.18 -17.34 -12.74
C GLU A 125 11.30 -17.57 -13.78
N ILE A 126 12.43 -18.13 -13.34
CA ILE A 126 13.66 -18.37 -14.11
C ILE A 126 13.47 -19.52 -15.10
N LYS A 127 13.95 -19.34 -16.33
CA LYS A 127 13.83 -20.31 -17.43
C LYS A 127 15.19 -20.60 -18.05
N ILE A 128 15.51 -21.89 -18.15
CA ILE A 128 16.66 -22.39 -18.90
C ILE A 128 16.50 -22.01 -20.39
N GLY A 129 17.58 -21.58 -21.03
CA GLY A 129 17.60 -21.05 -22.39
C GLY A 129 17.17 -19.59 -22.54
N ARG A 130 16.72 -18.92 -21.46
CA ARG A 130 16.41 -17.47 -21.43
C ARG A 130 17.27 -16.74 -20.42
N ASP A 131 17.18 -17.13 -19.15
CA ASP A 131 17.82 -16.42 -18.04
C ASP A 131 19.08 -17.16 -17.58
N MET A 132 18.95 -18.47 -17.38
CA MET A 132 20.05 -19.42 -17.21
C MET A 132 20.35 -20.12 -18.55
N GLU A 133 21.61 -20.35 -18.88
CA GLU A 133 22.00 -21.02 -20.13
C GLU A 133 21.86 -22.55 -20.04
N ALA A 134 22.26 -23.11 -18.89
CA ALA A 134 22.12 -24.52 -18.54
C ALA A 134 21.60 -24.65 -17.10
N ARG A 135 21.29 -25.87 -16.68
CA ARG A 135 20.98 -26.18 -15.28
C ARG A 135 22.26 -26.13 -14.42
N ALA A 136 22.10 -25.84 -13.14
CA ALA A 136 23.21 -25.83 -12.17
C ALA A 136 23.40 -27.20 -11.50
N ASN A 137 24.62 -27.51 -11.08
CA ASN A 137 24.95 -28.78 -10.38
C ASN A 137 25.39 -28.58 -8.92
N ILE A 138 25.48 -27.33 -8.47
CA ILE A 138 25.39 -26.93 -7.07
C ILE A 138 24.22 -25.95 -6.92
N LEU A 139 23.35 -26.19 -5.93
CA LEU A 139 22.48 -25.16 -5.36
C LEU A 139 23.07 -24.72 -4.03
N VAL A 140 23.21 -23.41 -3.85
CA VAL A 140 23.26 -22.78 -2.53
C VAL A 140 22.05 -21.87 -2.39
N THR A 141 21.43 -21.83 -1.22
CA THR A 141 20.33 -20.91 -0.95
C THR A 141 20.21 -20.69 0.54
N GLU A 142 19.80 -19.48 0.90
CA GLU A 142 19.45 -19.09 2.25
C GLU A 142 18.16 -18.28 2.12
N VAL A 143 17.05 -18.94 2.48
CA VAL A 143 15.65 -18.49 2.35
C VAL A 143 14.84 -19.08 3.50
N PHE A 144 15.39 -18.96 4.72
CA PHE A 144 14.87 -19.58 5.93
C PHE A 144 14.59 -18.50 6.98
N ASP A 145 13.50 -18.66 7.73
CA ASP A 145 13.13 -17.79 8.84
C ASP A 145 13.16 -18.55 10.18
N THR A 146 12.66 -17.95 11.26
CA THR A 146 12.47 -18.63 12.55
C THR A 146 11.58 -19.89 12.43
N GLU A 147 10.59 -19.96 11.51
CA GLU A 147 9.81 -21.17 11.21
C GLU A 147 10.46 -22.15 10.21
N LEU A 148 11.67 -21.88 9.71
CA LEU A 148 12.35 -22.58 8.59
C LEU A 148 11.64 -22.44 7.22
N ILE A 149 10.32 -22.50 7.19
CA ILE A 149 9.52 -22.61 5.96
C ILE A 149 8.70 -21.34 5.63
N GLY A 150 8.69 -20.33 6.50
CA GLY A 150 7.85 -19.14 6.40
C GLY A 150 8.13 -18.27 5.17
N GLU A 151 9.36 -18.28 4.64
CA GLU A 151 9.71 -17.61 3.38
C GLU A 151 9.31 -18.40 2.11
N GLY A 152 8.68 -19.57 2.27
CA GLY A 152 8.27 -20.44 1.18
C GLY A 152 9.37 -21.36 0.65
N ALA A 153 10.35 -21.70 1.50
CA ALA A 153 11.47 -22.58 1.16
C ALA A 153 11.04 -23.87 0.43
N ILE A 154 9.95 -24.51 0.89
CA ILE A 154 9.39 -25.74 0.30
C ILE A 154 9.17 -25.60 -1.22
N ASP A 155 8.52 -24.51 -1.67
CA ASP A 155 8.26 -24.28 -3.10
C ASP A 155 9.51 -23.84 -3.87
N ILE A 156 10.43 -23.12 -3.22
CA ILE A 156 11.71 -22.69 -3.81
C ILE A 156 12.57 -23.91 -4.16
N PHE A 157 12.80 -24.82 -3.20
CA PHE A 157 13.55 -26.07 -3.44
C PHE A 157 12.85 -26.97 -4.46
N ARG A 158 11.53 -27.14 -4.34
CA ARG A 158 10.71 -27.94 -5.28
C ARG A 158 10.80 -27.39 -6.70
N HIS A 159 10.78 -26.07 -6.88
CA HIS A 159 10.97 -25.44 -8.18
C HIS A 159 12.40 -25.63 -8.71
N ALA A 160 13.42 -25.41 -7.87
CA ALA A 160 14.82 -25.53 -8.24
C ALA A 160 15.15 -26.93 -8.78
N HIS A 161 14.78 -27.99 -8.06
CA HIS A 161 14.97 -29.38 -8.50
C HIS A 161 14.25 -29.67 -9.83
N ARG A 162 12.97 -29.29 -9.94
CA ARG A 162 12.17 -29.56 -11.14
C ARG A 162 12.72 -28.83 -12.38
N ASN A 163 13.14 -27.57 -12.25
CA ASN A 163 13.39 -26.68 -13.39
C ASN A 163 14.83 -26.20 -13.58
N LEU A 164 15.61 -26.02 -12.50
CA LEU A 164 16.87 -25.28 -12.51
C LEU A 164 18.12 -26.14 -12.26
N LEU A 165 17.99 -27.31 -11.63
CA LEU A 165 19.13 -28.16 -11.23
C LEU A 165 19.30 -29.41 -12.09
N GLU A 166 20.54 -29.86 -12.24
CA GLU A 166 20.89 -31.16 -12.82
C GLU A 166 20.47 -32.33 -11.90
N PRO A 167 20.07 -33.50 -12.43
CA PRO A 167 19.76 -34.67 -11.60
C PRO A 167 20.98 -35.09 -10.77
N GLY A 168 20.84 -35.08 -9.44
CA GLY A 168 21.93 -35.37 -8.51
C GLY A 168 22.86 -34.19 -8.21
N ALA A 169 22.43 -32.96 -8.46
CA ALA A 169 23.11 -31.74 -7.99
C ALA A 169 23.36 -31.77 -6.48
N THR A 170 24.48 -31.19 -6.04
CA THR A 170 24.76 -30.98 -4.61
C THR A 170 23.97 -29.78 -4.11
N VAL A 171 23.28 -29.91 -2.98
CA VAL A 171 22.45 -28.83 -2.42
C VAL A 171 22.98 -28.43 -1.05
N ILE A 172 23.06 -27.12 -0.81
CA ILE A 172 23.53 -26.51 0.43
C ILE A 172 22.46 -25.50 0.90
N PRO A 173 21.84 -25.70 2.08
CA PRO A 173 21.96 -26.88 2.96
C PRO A 173 21.36 -28.15 2.33
N HIS A 174 21.91 -29.31 2.68
CA HIS A 174 21.53 -30.62 2.11
C HIS A 174 20.29 -31.22 2.76
N PHE A 175 20.06 -30.90 4.04
CA PHE A 175 18.97 -31.40 4.85
C PHE A 175 18.61 -30.39 5.94
N ALA A 176 17.33 -30.33 6.33
CA ALA A 176 16.88 -29.51 7.45
C ALA A 176 15.99 -30.31 8.41
N ARG A 177 16.08 -30.00 9.71
CA ARG A 177 15.32 -30.67 10.78
C ARG A 177 14.65 -29.65 11.67
N ILE A 178 13.35 -29.82 11.93
CA ILE A 178 12.63 -29.06 12.95
C ILE A 178 12.55 -29.89 14.22
N TYR A 179 12.93 -29.27 15.33
CA TYR A 179 12.86 -29.82 16.67
C TYR A 179 11.77 -29.13 17.49
N ALA A 180 11.10 -29.90 18.34
CA ALA A 180 10.12 -29.41 19.30
C ALA A 180 10.42 -29.96 20.70
N GLN A 181 10.35 -29.10 21.72
CA GLN A 181 10.49 -29.48 23.13
C GLN A 181 9.25 -29.10 23.92
N VAL A 182 8.64 -30.09 24.57
CA VAL A 182 7.38 -29.93 25.32
C VAL A 182 7.68 -29.41 26.73
N VAL A 183 7.02 -28.33 27.16
CA VAL A 183 7.33 -27.68 28.44
C VAL A 183 6.10 -27.29 29.28
N GLU A 184 6.32 -27.23 30.59
CA GLU A 184 5.53 -26.42 31.52
C GLU A 184 6.20 -25.05 31.67
N SER A 185 5.45 -23.95 31.60
CA SER A 185 5.95 -22.62 31.96
C SER A 185 4.79 -21.64 32.22
N PRO A 186 4.52 -21.31 33.50
CA PRO A 186 3.52 -20.32 33.87
C PRO A 186 3.84 -18.88 33.43
N LEU A 187 5.07 -18.64 32.97
CA LEU A 187 5.52 -17.40 32.32
C LEU A 187 5.18 -17.43 30.82
N VAL A 188 5.62 -18.45 30.07
CA VAL A 188 5.33 -18.55 28.63
C VAL A 188 3.82 -18.60 28.37
N ALA A 189 3.08 -19.39 29.16
CA ALA A 189 1.61 -19.43 29.11
C ALA A 189 0.95 -18.05 29.31
N ALA A 190 1.59 -17.15 30.07
CA ALA A 190 1.08 -15.82 30.36
C ALA A 190 1.15 -14.84 29.18
N PHE A 191 1.87 -15.17 28.09
CA PHE A 191 1.80 -14.41 26.83
C PHE A 191 0.63 -14.83 25.93
N ASN A 192 -0.14 -15.86 26.31
CA ASN A 192 -1.32 -16.33 25.57
C ASN A 192 -2.61 -16.33 26.39
N LYS A 193 -2.61 -16.83 27.63
CA LYS A 193 -3.83 -17.00 28.44
C LYS A 193 -3.92 -15.92 29.54
N PRO A 194 -4.88 -14.97 29.50
CA PRO A 194 -5.05 -13.96 30.55
C PRO A 194 -5.66 -14.57 31.82
N LYS A 195 -4.97 -14.35 32.94
CA LYS A 195 -5.32 -14.83 34.28
C LYS A 195 -6.42 -13.94 34.89
N MET A 196 -7.10 -14.45 35.91
CA MET A 196 -8.05 -13.66 36.68
C MET A 196 -7.32 -12.58 37.48
N LEU A 197 -7.91 -11.39 37.58
CA LEU A 197 -7.41 -10.31 38.43
C LEU A 197 -8.01 -10.47 39.84
N ALA A 198 -7.17 -10.29 40.87
CA ALA A 198 -7.55 -10.40 42.27
C ALA A 198 -7.06 -9.19 43.08
N THR A 199 -7.64 -8.97 44.27
CA THR A 199 -7.21 -7.95 45.25
C THR A 199 -5.85 -8.30 45.88
N LEU A 200 -5.29 -7.40 46.68
CA LEU A 200 -4.05 -7.68 47.44
C LEU A 200 -4.17 -8.88 48.40
N ASP A 201 -5.37 -9.15 48.91
CA ASP A 201 -5.69 -10.31 49.77
C ASP A 201 -6.09 -11.58 48.99
N GLY A 202 -6.16 -11.50 47.65
CA GLY A 202 -6.42 -12.65 46.78
C GLY A 202 -7.89 -12.92 46.44
N GLU A 203 -8.82 -12.02 46.78
CA GLU A 203 -10.21 -12.14 46.36
C GLU A 203 -10.37 -11.85 44.87
N VAL A 204 -11.15 -12.66 44.14
CA VAL A 204 -11.28 -12.53 42.67
C VAL A 204 -12.09 -11.30 42.29
N LEU A 205 -11.40 -10.30 41.74
CA LEU A 205 -11.91 -8.99 41.38
C LEU A 205 -12.52 -9.00 39.96
N LEU A 206 -11.82 -9.59 38.99
CA LEU A 206 -12.32 -9.87 37.64
C LEU A 206 -11.94 -11.28 37.18
N LYS A 207 -12.95 -12.08 36.84
CA LYS A 207 -12.82 -13.36 36.15
C LYS A 207 -12.60 -13.14 34.66
N THR A 208 -11.71 -13.92 34.06
CA THR A 208 -11.56 -14.02 32.60
C THR A 208 -12.82 -14.66 31.98
N PRO A 209 -13.42 -14.07 30.93
CA PRO A 209 -14.51 -14.69 30.16
C PRO A 209 -14.12 -16.08 29.64
N THR A 210 -15.06 -17.03 29.71
CA THR A 210 -14.91 -18.42 29.26
C THR A 210 -14.46 -18.55 27.81
N GLU A 211 -14.92 -17.64 26.97
CA GLU A 211 -14.63 -17.52 25.55
C GLU A 211 -13.15 -17.22 25.30
N ILE A 212 -12.51 -16.46 26.20
CA ILE A 212 -11.08 -16.13 26.13
C ILE A 212 -10.24 -17.26 26.72
N VAL A 213 -10.71 -17.91 27.80
CA VAL A 213 -10.04 -19.09 28.41
C VAL A 213 -9.96 -20.27 27.44
N ASN A 214 -11.03 -20.50 26.65
CA ASN A 214 -11.15 -21.61 25.71
C ASN A 214 -10.60 -21.30 24.30
N CYS A 215 -10.08 -20.09 24.07
CA CYS A 215 -9.51 -19.68 22.78
C CYS A 215 -8.05 -20.15 22.67
N PRO A 216 -7.63 -20.81 21.57
CA PRO A 216 -6.30 -21.41 21.49
C PRO A 216 -5.19 -20.36 21.43
N GLY A 217 -5.41 -19.23 20.75
CA GLY A 217 -4.48 -18.11 20.66
C GLY A 217 -4.68 -17.31 19.37
N SER A 218 -3.64 -16.59 18.95
CA SER A 218 -3.44 -16.24 17.54
C SER A 218 -2.56 -17.30 16.86
N THR A 219 -2.72 -17.48 15.54
CA THR A 219 -1.77 -18.21 14.68
C THR A 219 -0.47 -17.47 14.46
N SER A 220 -0.40 -16.18 14.79
CA SER A 220 0.84 -15.39 14.70
C SER A 220 1.96 -16.05 15.52
N LEU A 221 3.10 -16.26 14.83
CA LEU A 221 4.37 -16.68 15.41
C LEU A 221 4.70 -15.85 16.66
N HIS A 222 5.37 -16.48 17.61
CA HIS A 222 5.97 -15.80 18.75
C HIS A 222 7.43 -16.22 18.85
N GLU A 223 8.23 -15.60 18.01
CA GLU A 223 9.68 -15.62 18.06
C GLU A 223 10.19 -14.92 19.33
N VAL A 224 11.20 -15.51 19.96
CA VAL A 224 11.83 -15.02 21.19
C VAL A 224 13.30 -15.47 21.19
N GLN A 225 14.20 -14.67 21.76
CA GLN A 225 15.56 -15.11 22.13
C GLN A 225 15.46 -16.09 23.30
N LEU A 226 15.08 -17.34 23.02
CA LEU A 226 14.78 -18.37 24.02
C LEU A 226 15.97 -18.68 24.93
N ASN A 227 17.19 -18.42 24.45
CA ASN A 227 18.42 -18.37 25.25
C ASN A 227 18.35 -17.50 26.51
N GLN A 228 17.56 -16.42 26.51
CA GLN A 228 17.43 -15.50 27.65
C GLN A 228 16.18 -15.77 28.51
N LEU A 229 15.36 -16.76 28.16
CA LEU A 229 14.27 -17.21 29.04
C LEU A 229 14.88 -17.82 30.32
N PRO A 230 14.54 -17.32 31.52
CA PRO A 230 15.17 -17.81 32.75
C PRO A 230 14.91 -19.31 32.96
N LEU A 231 15.96 -20.09 33.25
CA LEU A 231 15.88 -21.56 33.39
C LEU A 231 14.97 -22.02 34.55
N ASP A 232 14.68 -21.15 35.51
CA ASP A 232 13.74 -21.37 36.62
C ASP A 232 12.28 -21.03 36.26
N SER A 233 12.03 -20.42 35.09
CA SER A 233 10.69 -20.03 34.61
C SER A 233 9.99 -21.10 33.77
N PHE A 234 10.67 -22.21 33.44
CA PHE A 234 10.12 -23.33 32.69
C PHE A 234 10.65 -24.68 33.19
N ARG A 235 9.94 -25.77 32.85
CA ARG A 235 10.36 -27.16 33.11
C ARG A 235 10.17 -27.99 31.85
N THR A 236 11.25 -28.62 31.38
CA THR A 236 11.21 -29.52 30.22
C THR A 236 10.51 -30.83 30.59
N LEU A 237 9.47 -31.16 29.83
CA LEU A 237 8.70 -32.40 29.99
C LEU A 237 9.20 -33.49 29.03
N THR A 238 9.90 -33.10 27.96
CA THR A 238 10.61 -34.01 27.05
C THR A 238 12.04 -33.54 26.81
N GLU A 239 12.89 -34.44 26.31
CA GLU A 239 14.06 -34.05 25.52
C GLU A 239 13.58 -33.37 24.21
N PRO A 240 14.45 -32.66 23.47
CA PRO A 240 14.13 -32.21 22.11
C PRO A 240 13.70 -33.39 21.23
N GLN A 241 12.54 -33.27 20.57
CA GLN A 241 12.01 -34.26 19.64
C GLN A 241 12.20 -33.76 18.21
N GLU A 242 12.78 -34.56 17.33
CA GLU A 242 12.71 -34.29 15.88
C GLU A 242 11.26 -34.49 15.44
N VAL A 243 10.63 -33.44 14.91
CA VAL A 243 9.21 -33.48 14.49
C VAL A 243 9.03 -33.46 12.98
N PHE A 244 9.96 -32.82 12.25
CA PHE A 244 9.96 -32.83 10.79
C PHE A 244 11.38 -32.87 10.23
N ALA A 245 11.54 -33.68 9.19
CA ALA A 245 12.74 -33.82 8.39
C ALA A 245 12.45 -33.36 6.95
N PHE A 246 13.35 -32.59 6.35
CA PHE A 246 13.23 -32.07 4.99
C PHE A 246 14.49 -32.42 4.17
N ASP A 247 14.31 -33.27 3.16
CA ASP A 247 15.36 -33.68 2.23
C ASP A 247 15.54 -32.65 1.10
N LEU A 248 16.32 -31.61 1.40
CA LEU A 248 16.59 -30.51 0.46
C LEU A 248 17.43 -30.99 -0.75
N SER A 249 18.04 -32.17 -0.68
CA SER A 249 18.76 -32.79 -1.80
C SER A 249 17.86 -33.37 -2.90
N GLY A 250 16.53 -33.41 -2.70
CA GLY A 250 15.55 -33.75 -3.73
C GLY A 250 15.47 -35.23 -4.10
N LYS A 251 16.03 -36.13 -3.27
CA LYS A 251 15.83 -37.59 -3.43
C LYS A 251 14.43 -37.99 -2.98
N THR A 252 13.90 -37.29 -1.98
CA THR A 252 12.53 -37.33 -1.50
C THR A 252 11.78 -36.09 -1.97
N GLU A 253 10.50 -36.19 -2.29
CA GLU A 253 9.70 -35.01 -2.59
C GLU A 253 9.34 -34.24 -1.31
N LEU A 254 9.52 -32.91 -1.34
CA LEU A 254 9.03 -32.04 -0.27
C LEU A 254 7.51 -31.91 -0.40
N GLU A 255 6.78 -32.29 0.64
CA GLU A 255 5.32 -32.15 0.76
C GLU A 255 4.96 -30.74 1.28
N ASN A 256 3.78 -30.22 0.92
CA ASN A 256 3.26 -28.98 1.53
C ASN A 256 2.70 -29.25 2.92
N ASP A 257 1.82 -30.23 3.04
CA ASP A 257 1.01 -30.46 4.23
C ASP A 257 1.43 -31.78 4.89
N ARG A 258 1.96 -31.74 6.12
CA ARG A 258 2.32 -32.95 6.86
C ARG A 258 1.84 -32.93 8.30
N ARG A 259 1.38 -34.09 8.77
CA ARG A 259 1.09 -34.42 10.18
C ARG A 259 2.11 -35.45 10.63
N HIS A 260 2.86 -35.16 11.69
CA HIS A 260 3.75 -36.14 12.34
C HIS A 260 3.33 -36.37 13.80
N VAL A 261 3.44 -37.61 14.28
CA VAL A 261 3.06 -38.00 15.64
C VAL A 261 4.27 -38.61 16.32
N VAL A 262 4.79 -37.94 17.34
CA VAL A 262 5.91 -38.41 18.15
C VAL A 262 5.39 -38.96 19.49
N GLU A 263 5.67 -40.24 19.76
CA GLU A 263 5.44 -40.82 21.09
C GLU A 263 6.49 -40.33 22.09
N CYS A 264 6.07 -39.42 22.97
CA CYS A 264 6.87 -38.86 24.03
C CYS A 264 6.66 -39.65 25.33
N LYS A 265 7.66 -39.63 26.23
CA LYS A 265 7.51 -40.03 27.63
C LYS A 265 7.90 -38.87 28.53
N SER A 266 7.05 -38.51 29.49
CA SER A 266 7.31 -37.35 30.33
C SER A 266 8.50 -37.58 31.26
N LEU A 267 9.51 -36.73 31.18
CA LEU A 267 10.70 -36.77 32.05
C LEU A 267 10.36 -36.53 33.52
N GLN A 268 9.30 -35.76 33.78
CA GLN A 268 8.83 -35.36 35.11
C GLN A 268 7.31 -35.14 35.12
N THR A 269 6.70 -35.03 36.31
CA THR A 269 5.28 -34.67 36.45
C THR A 269 5.09 -33.16 36.30
N GLY A 270 4.16 -32.75 35.46
CA GLY A 270 3.84 -31.34 35.19
C GLY A 270 2.65 -31.16 34.26
N THR A 271 2.34 -29.90 33.94
CA THR A 271 1.29 -29.56 32.97
C THR A 271 1.91 -28.98 31.71
N VAL A 272 1.62 -29.60 30.57
CA VAL A 272 2.04 -29.10 29.26
C VAL A 272 1.31 -27.80 28.97
N GLN A 273 2.07 -26.74 28.69
CA GLN A 273 1.57 -25.38 28.50
C GLN A 273 2.08 -24.72 27.22
N ALA A 274 3.27 -25.11 26.75
CA ALA A 274 3.86 -24.62 25.52
C ALA A 274 4.73 -25.69 24.86
N VAL A 275 5.05 -25.46 23.59
CA VAL A 275 6.07 -26.18 22.83
C VAL A 275 7.10 -25.16 22.36
N PHE A 276 8.35 -25.36 22.71
CA PHE A 276 9.48 -24.62 22.14
C PHE A 276 9.86 -25.25 20.81
N MET A 277 10.13 -24.46 19.78
CA MET A 277 10.52 -24.93 18.45
C MET A 277 11.79 -24.22 17.97
N TRP A 278 12.66 -24.96 17.31
CA TRP A 278 13.84 -24.47 16.58
C TRP A 278 14.23 -25.49 15.50
N TRP A 279 15.25 -25.19 14.70
CA TRP A 279 15.71 -26.08 13.64
C TRP A 279 17.24 -26.23 13.57
N ASP A 280 17.70 -27.21 12.79
CA ASP A 280 19.08 -27.31 12.30
C ASP A 280 19.14 -27.53 10.78
N LEU A 281 20.29 -27.15 10.20
CA LEU A 281 20.67 -27.33 8.81
C LEU A 281 21.92 -28.20 8.74
N GLN A 282 21.81 -29.33 8.07
CA GLN A 282 22.94 -30.13 7.65
C GLN A 282 23.48 -29.56 6.33
N MET A 283 24.65 -28.93 6.37
CA MET A 283 25.16 -28.14 5.25
C MET A 283 25.79 -29.00 4.14
N ASP A 284 26.19 -30.24 4.45
CA ASP A 284 26.82 -31.17 3.50
C ASP A 284 26.16 -32.57 3.51
N ASP A 285 26.48 -33.38 2.51
CA ASP A 285 25.85 -34.69 2.29
C ASP A 285 26.29 -35.79 3.28
N ARG A 286 27.41 -35.57 3.98
CA ARG A 286 27.97 -36.50 4.98
C ARG A 286 27.57 -36.16 6.42
N GLY A 287 27.08 -34.94 6.68
CA GLY A 287 26.74 -34.47 8.02
C GLY A 287 27.95 -34.08 8.88
N GLU A 288 29.04 -33.68 8.23
CA GLU A 288 30.23 -33.15 8.92
C GLU A 288 30.05 -31.68 9.30
N ILE A 289 29.15 -30.95 8.63
CA ILE A 289 28.90 -29.52 8.84
C ILE A 289 27.44 -29.32 9.25
N LEU A 290 27.22 -28.97 10.53
CA LEU A 290 25.90 -28.67 11.09
C LEU A 290 25.83 -27.19 11.50
N LEU A 291 24.74 -26.51 11.17
CA LEU A 291 24.39 -25.17 11.66
C LEU A 291 23.08 -25.33 12.44
N SER A 292 23.03 -24.87 13.69
CA SER A 292 21.84 -25.03 14.56
C SER A 292 21.33 -23.70 15.09
N CYS A 293 20.01 -23.57 15.22
CA CYS A 293 19.32 -22.49 15.90
C CYS A 293 18.78 -22.93 17.28
N ALA A 294 19.29 -24.03 17.83
CA ALA A 294 18.91 -24.56 19.14
C ALA A 294 19.30 -23.63 20.30
N PRO A 295 18.46 -23.53 21.35
CA PRO A 295 18.82 -22.79 22.57
C PRO A 295 19.97 -23.50 23.31
N PHE A 296 20.75 -22.76 24.10
CA PHE A 296 22.05 -23.21 24.61
C PHE A 296 22.02 -24.54 25.39
N TRP A 297 20.93 -24.89 26.06
CA TRP A 297 20.80 -26.18 26.77
C TRP A 297 20.66 -27.39 25.83
N ALA A 298 20.25 -27.18 24.59
CA ALA A 298 20.09 -28.20 23.55
C ALA A 298 21.11 -28.05 22.39
N HIS A 299 21.84 -26.94 22.31
CA HIS A 299 22.78 -26.67 21.22
C HIS A 299 23.97 -27.64 21.22
N PRO A 300 24.31 -28.28 20.07
CA PRO A 300 25.31 -29.34 20.01
C PRO A 300 26.69 -28.94 20.56
N ASP A 301 27.19 -27.76 20.18
CA ASP A 301 28.50 -27.27 20.61
C ASP A 301 28.55 -26.76 22.07
N PHE A 302 27.41 -26.68 22.78
CA PHE A 302 27.37 -26.12 24.14
C PHE A 302 28.28 -26.87 25.12
N ALA A 303 28.41 -28.19 24.97
CA ALA A 303 29.27 -29.01 25.82
C ALA A 303 30.75 -28.57 25.79
N ALA A 304 31.22 -28.02 24.66
CA ALA A 304 32.54 -27.42 24.51
C ALA A 304 32.55 -25.92 24.91
N LEU A 305 31.57 -25.15 24.41
CA LEU A 305 31.52 -23.69 24.55
C LEU A 305 31.18 -23.19 25.96
N LYS A 306 30.55 -24.00 26.82
CA LYS A 306 30.22 -23.62 28.22
C LYS A 306 31.43 -23.16 29.06
N SER A 307 32.63 -23.59 28.68
CA SER A 307 33.90 -23.17 29.32
C SER A 307 34.26 -21.71 29.05
N HIS A 308 33.69 -21.09 28.00
CA HIS A 308 33.87 -19.69 27.65
C HIS A 308 32.92 -18.73 28.40
N ALA A 309 32.09 -19.24 29.32
CA ALA A 309 31.27 -18.42 30.19
C ALA A 309 32.14 -17.58 31.15
N SER A 310 31.79 -16.31 31.34
CA SER A 310 32.50 -15.38 32.22
C SER A 310 31.57 -14.32 32.79
N ALA A 311 32.06 -13.49 33.72
CA ALA A 311 31.29 -12.39 34.30
C ALA A 311 30.76 -11.36 33.27
N ARG A 312 31.36 -11.28 32.06
CA ARG A 312 30.90 -10.44 30.93
C ARG A 312 30.31 -11.24 29.76
N LYS A 313 30.31 -12.57 29.81
CA LYS A 313 29.70 -13.43 28.79
C LYS A 313 28.89 -14.53 29.48
N PRO A 314 27.58 -14.33 29.72
CA PRO A 314 26.77 -15.27 30.48
C PRO A 314 26.60 -16.58 29.73
N LEU A 315 26.16 -17.63 30.45
CA LEU A 315 26.01 -18.97 29.90
C LEU A 315 25.05 -19.02 28.69
N SER A 316 24.04 -18.14 28.67
CA SER A 316 23.08 -17.97 27.57
C SER A 316 23.66 -17.40 26.27
N ASN A 317 24.84 -16.77 26.31
CA ASN A 317 25.49 -16.17 25.14
C ASN A 317 26.79 -16.90 24.74
N VAL A 318 27.12 -18.08 25.31
CA VAL A 318 28.36 -18.80 24.95
C VAL A 318 28.32 -19.37 23.54
N ILE A 319 27.15 -19.79 23.08
CA ILE A 319 26.87 -20.23 21.71
C ILE A 319 26.86 -19.02 20.74
N PRO A 320 26.93 -19.24 19.41
CA PRO A 320 26.70 -18.17 18.44
C PRO A 320 25.33 -17.50 18.63
N TRP A 321 25.30 -16.17 18.55
CA TRP A 321 24.08 -15.37 18.60
C TRP A 321 23.79 -14.75 17.23
N ARG A 322 22.49 -14.66 16.94
CA ARG A 322 21.85 -14.05 15.76
C ARG A 322 20.44 -13.57 16.15
N ASP A 323 19.85 -12.71 15.34
CA ASP A 323 18.51 -12.13 15.50
C ASP A 323 17.59 -12.52 14.33
N HIS A 324 18.10 -12.54 13.09
CA HIS A 324 17.35 -12.98 11.90
C HIS A 324 16.79 -14.42 11.98
N TRP A 325 17.37 -15.27 12.83
CA TRP A 325 16.82 -16.58 13.19
C TRP A 325 16.76 -16.74 14.71
N MET A 326 15.56 -16.89 15.27
CA MET A 326 15.34 -17.00 16.70
C MET A 326 14.91 -18.42 17.09
N GLN A 327 14.14 -18.56 18.17
CA GLN A 327 13.39 -19.77 18.51
C GLN A 327 11.93 -19.38 18.72
N ALA A 328 11.00 -20.31 18.53
CA ALA A 328 9.56 -20.03 18.53
C ALA A 328 8.81 -20.65 19.72
N LEU A 329 7.78 -19.94 20.19
CA LEU A 329 6.91 -20.32 21.30
C LEU A 329 5.49 -20.66 20.81
N TYR A 330 5.15 -21.95 20.75
CA TYR A 330 3.81 -22.41 20.40
C TYR A 330 2.95 -22.71 21.63
N TYR A 331 1.65 -22.48 21.48
CA TYR A 331 0.66 -22.60 22.54
C TYR A 331 -0.33 -23.71 22.26
N LEU A 332 -0.64 -24.51 23.29
CA LEU A 332 -1.65 -25.56 23.16
C LEU A 332 -3.08 -25.01 23.37
N PRO A 333 -4.07 -25.49 22.59
CA PRO A 333 -5.48 -25.16 22.79
C PRO A 333 -5.96 -25.44 24.22
N GLN A 334 -5.49 -26.53 24.83
CA GLN A 334 -5.82 -26.95 26.19
C GLN A 334 -4.56 -27.38 26.94
N ASP A 335 -4.55 -27.13 28.25
CA ASP A 335 -3.46 -27.54 29.14
C ASP A 335 -3.59 -29.05 29.44
N VAL A 336 -2.49 -29.81 29.32
CA VAL A 336 -2.51 -31.28 29.47
C VAL A 336 -1.58 -31.71 30.60
N THR A 337 -2.12 -32.25 31.69
CA THR A 337 -1.30 -32.76 32.80
C THR A 337 -0.77 -34.16 32.50
N VAL A 338 0.54 -34.36 32.70
CA VAL A 338 1.25 -35.63 32.47
C VAL A 338 2.05 -36.02 33.72
N GLN A 339 2.10 -37.31 34.01
CA GLN A 339 2.90 -37.89 35.11
C GLN A 339 4.28 -38.32 34.62
N GLN A 340 5.28 -38.31 35.49
CA GLN A 340 6.62 -38.85 35.18
C GLN A 340 6.54 -40.29 34.67
N GLY A 341 7.20 -40.57 33.54
CA GLY A 341 7.21 -41.86 32.86
C GLY A 341 5.94 -42.19 32.05
N GLN A 342 4.89 -41.36 32.12
CA GLN A 342 3.68 -41.51 31.31
C GLN A 342 4.00 -41.26 29.82
N SER A 343 3.56 -42.16 28.95
CA SER A 343 3.55 -41.92 27.50
C SER A 343 2.44 -40.93 27.12
N PHE A 344 2.74 -40.04 26.18
CA PHE A 344 1.78 -39.15 25.53
C PHE A 344 2.25 -38.85 24.09
N SER A 345 1.39 -38.30 23.26
CA SER A 345 1.70 -37.98 21.87
C SER A 345 1.84 -36.46 21.68
N LEU A 346 2.99 -36.03 21.16
CA LEU A 346 3.15 -34.73 20.53
C LEU A 346 2.75 -34.89 19.05
N VAL A 347 1.79 -34.11 18.59
CA VAL A 347 1.40 -34.08 17.18
C VAL A 347 1.85 -32.75 16.59
N ALA A 348 2.78 -32.82 15.66
CA ALA A 348 3.24 -31.67 14.90
C ALA A 348 2.52 -31.63 13.55
N TYR A 349 2.22 -30.42 13.08
CA TYR A 349 1.62 -30.14 11.80
C TYR A 349 2.41 -29.03 11.11
N HIS A 350 2.50 -29.08 9.79
CA HIS A 350 2.82 -27.91 8.98
C HIS A 350 1.97 -27.87 7.71
N ASP A 351 1.73 -26.67 7.21
CA ASP A 351 1.38 -26.41 5.81
C ASP A 351 2.62 -25.90 5.05
N ALA A 352 2.45 -25.24 3.90
CA ALA A 352 3.57 -24.77 3.10
C ALA A 352 4.39 -23.62 3.73
N LEU A 353 3.87 -22.95 4.77
CA LEU A 353 4.45 -21.73 5.37
C LEU A 353 4.40 -21.68 6.90
N SER A 354 3.53 -22.45 7.58
CA SER A 354 3.30 -22.31 9.02
C SER A 354 3.20 -23.65 9.75
N LEU A 355 3.66 -23.67 11.01
CA LEU A 355 3.61 -24.84 11.90
C LEU A 355 2.53 -24.69 13.00
N TRP A 356 2.03 -25.83 13.50
CA TRP A 356 1.25 -25.86 14.74
C TRP A 356 1.36 -27.22 15.44
N PHE A 357 1.00 -27.25 16.73
CA PHE A 357 1.20 -28.40 17.61
C PHE A 357 -0.05 -28.72 18.44
N ASP A 358 -0.29 -30.01 18.67
CA ASP A 358 -1.26 -30.56 19.62
C ASP A 358 -0.55 -31.55 20.55
N VAL A 359 -1.06 -31.74 21.76
CA VAL A 359 -0.56 -32.77 22.68
C VAL A 359 -1.74 -33.53 23.25
N THR A 360 -1.66 -34.86 23.24
CA THR A 360 -2.76 -35.72 23.72
C THR A 360 -2.26 -36.98 24.41
N THR A 361 -3.03 -37.47 25.38
CA THR A 361 -2.79 -38.74 26.07
C THR A 361 -3.56 -39.91 25.45
N ASN A 362 -4.55 -39.63 24.59
CA ASN A 362 -5.29 -40.61 23.80
C ASN A 362 -5.37 -40.11 22.35
N ILE A 363 -5.04 -40.95 21.37
CA ILE A 363 -5.15 -40.60 19.94
C ILE A 363 -6.47 -41.17 19.40
N PRO A 364 -7.45 -40.35 18.98
CA PRO A 364 -8.41 -40.75 17.94
C PRO A 364 -7.66 -40.70 16.61
N GLU A 365 -7.65 -41.79 15.85
CA GLU A 365 -6.85 -41.94 14.62
C GLU A 365 -7.10 -40.78 13.62
N GLU A 366 -8.37 -40.36 13.52
CA GLU A 366 -8.89 -39.29 12.66
C GLU A 366 -8.77 -37.86 13.24
N ARG A 367 -8.24 -37.63 14.45
CA ARG A 367 -8.18 -36.27 15.03
C ARG A 367 -7.10 -35.42 14.35
N THR A 368 -7.52 -34.67 13.32
CA THR A 368 -6.77 -33.57 12.71
C THR A 368 -7.11 -32.26 13.41
N LEU A 369 -6.11 -31.59 13.98
CA LEU A 369 -6.26 -30.23 14.51
C LEU A 369 -6.04 -29.21 13.37
N SER A 370 -6.99 -28.30 13.15
CA SER A 370 -6.81 -27.13 12.27
C SER A 370 -5.88 -26.09 12.92
N PRO A 371 -5.21 -25.20 12.16
CA PRO A 371 -4.40 -24.12 12.72
C PRO A 371 -5.14 -23.29 13.80
N PRO A 372 -4.44 -22.85 14.87
CA PRO A 372 -5.07 -22.29 16.08
C PRO A 372 -5.52 -20.81 15.92
N PHE A 373 -6.62 -20.58 15.19
CA PHE A 373 -7.19 -19.24 15.00
C PHE A 373 -7.88 -18.65 16.25
N CYS A 374 -7.83 -17.32 16.40
CA CYS A 374 -8.47 -16.62 17.51
C CYS A 374 -9.99 -16.53 17.35
N THR A 375 -10.75 -17.16 18.25
CA THR A 375 -12.21 -17.15 18.24
C THR A 375 -12.83 -16.07 19.13
N CYS A 376 -12.12 -15.61 20.17
CA CYS A 376 -12.64 -14.62 21.13
C CYS A 376 -12.37 -13.16 20.72
N GLY A 377 -11.37 -12.92 19.87
CA GLY A 377 -10.88 -11.59 19.48
C GLY A 377 -9.89 -10.94 20.48
N PHE A 378 -9.63 -11.54 21.64
CA PHE A 378 -8.69 -10.99 22.62
C PHE A 378 -7.25 -11.04 22.11
N HIS A 379 -6.84 -12.14 21.47
CA HIS A 379 -5.51 -12.29 20.84
C HIS A 379 -5.36 -11.49 19.53
N VAL A 380 -6.43 -10.81 19.08
CA VAL A 380 -6.40 -9.82 17.99
C VAL A 380 -6.32 -8.39 18.55
N ALA A 381 -6.91 -8.15 19.73
CA ALA A 381 -6.88 -6.87 20.43
C ALA A 381 -5.55 -6.61 21.18
N CYS A 382 -4.91 -7.67 21.69
CA CYS A 382 -3.76 -7.62 22.57
C CYS A 382 -2.57 -8.39 21.99
N SER A 383 -1.41 -7.75 21.88
CA SER A 383 -0.14 -8.43 21.55
C SER A 383 0.29 -9.41 22.63
N ARG A 384 1.14 -10.38 22.29
CA ARG A 384 1.74 -11.35 23.24
C ARG A 384 2.30 -10.65 24.49
N THR A 385 3.07 -9.58 24.29
CA THR A 385 3.65 -8.75 25.36
C THR A 385 2.59 -8.06 26.21
N ARG A 386 1.53 -7.49 25.62
CA ARG A 386 0.42 -6.87 26.38
C ARG A 386 -0.37 -7.90 27.20
N ILE A 387 -0.57 -9.12 26.70
CA ILE A 387 -1.18 -10.22 27.47
C ILE A 387 -0.29 -10.60 28.67
N GLY A 388 1.02 -10.66 28.46
CA GLY A 388 2.01 -10.81 29.54
C GLY A 388 1.95 -9.67 30.57
N GLN A 389 1.84 -8.41 30.11
CA GLN A 389 1.77 -7.22 30.96
C GLN A 389 0.50 -7.18 31.82
N ILE A 390 -0.64 -7.61 31.28
CA ILE A 390 -1.91 -7.79 32.00
C ILE A 390 -1.76 -8.87 33.09
N ASN A 391 -0.94 -9.88 32.83
CA ASN A 391 -0.63 -10.99 33.75
C ASN A 391 0.47 -10.69 34.79
N ASP A 392 1.11 -9.52 34.76
CA ASP A 392 2.20 -9.19 35.68
C ASP A 392 1.68 -8.84 37.09
N HIS A 393 1.73 -9.83 37.98
CA HIS A 393 1.39 -9.69 39.38
C HIS A 393 2.17 -8.59 40.14
N GLN A 394 3.43 -8.26 39.79
CA GLN A 394 4.20 -7.21 40.46
C GLN A 394 3.76 -5.82 39.99
N ARG A 395 3.52 -5.65 38.69
CA ARG A 395 2.91 -4.43 38.13
C ARG A 395 1.50 -4.22 38.70
N ASN A 396 0.65 -5.25 38.65
CA ASN A 396 -0.73 -5.18 39.12
C ASN A 396 -0.79 -4.90 40.63
N LYS A 397 0.10 -5.49 41.44
CA LYS A 397 0.20 -5.21 42.90
C LYS A 397 0.53 -3.75 43.23
N LYS A 398 1.19 -3.01 42.33
CA LYS A 398 1.45 -1.58 42.51
C LYS A 398 0.21 -0.74 42.16
N TYR A 399 -0.51 -1.08 41.09
CA TYR A 399 -1.79 -0.45 40.76
C TYR A 399 -2.88 -0.73 41.81
N LEU A 400 -3.04 -1.98 42.25
CA LEU A 400 -4.08 -2.38 43.21
C LEU A 400 -4.01 -1.60 44.54
N ARG A 401 -2.81 -1.25 45.01
CA ARG A 401 -2.64 -0.35 46.18
C ARG A 401 -3.36 0.99 46.01
N LEU A 402 -3.17 1.62 44.84
CA LEU A 402 -3.87 2.86 44.50
C LEU A 402 -5.38 2.61 44.39
N LEU A 403 -5.81 1.53 43.73
CA LEU A 403 -7.23 1.26 43.50
C LEU A 403 -8.00 0.95 44.80
N GLU A 404 -7.38 0.24 45.73
CA GLU A 404 -7.94 -0.09 47.05
C GLU A 404 -7.96 1.13 48.01
N GLU A 405 -7.22 2.20 47.69
CA GLU A 405 -7.29 3.51 48.37
C GLU A 405 -8.39 4.43 47.80
N ILE A 406 -9.03 4.11 46.66
CA ILE A 406 -10.11 4.91 46.07
C ILE A 406 -11.38 4.80 46.95
N PRO A 407 -11.99 5.92 47.39
CA PRO A 407 -13.20 5.89 48.20
C PRO A 407 -14.39 5.24 47.47
N ALA A 408 -15.15 4.39 48.16
CA ALA A 408 -16.30 3.69 47.58
C ALA A 408 -17.42 4.60 47.02
N ALA A 409 -17.45 5.88 47.39
CA ALA A 409 -18.36 6.88 46.85
C ALA A 409 -17.88 7.54 45.53
N ALA A 410 -16.64 7.28 45.11
CA ALA A 410 -16.01 7.94 43.95
C ALA A 410 -16.70 7.61 42.62
N LYS A 411 -16.66 8.57 41.69
CA LYS A 411 -16.84 8.30 40.27
C LYS A 411 -15.47 8.33 39.59
N VAL A 412 -15.15 7.26 38.86
CA VAL A 412 -13.84 7.08 38.23
C VAL A 412 -13.95 7.21 36.72
N LEU A 413 -13.00 7.91 36.09
CA LEU A 413 -12.75 7.85 34.65
C LEU A 413 -11.52 6.97 34.39
N ALA A 414 -11.75 5.76 33.89
CA ALA A 414 -10.70 4.85 33.46
C ALA A 414 -10.32 5.15 32.00
N ILE A 415 -9.02 5.33 31.72
CA ILE A 415 -8.50 5.65 30.38
C ILE A 415 -7.42 4.61 29.97
N GLY A 416 -7.55 4.06 28.76
CA GLY A 416 -6.53 3.21 28.14
C GLY A 416 -7.11 1.93 27.54
N ASP A 417 -6.65 1.56 26.35
CA ASP A 417 -7.18 0.43 25.59
C ASP A 417 -6.93 -0.90 26.32
N GLY A 418 -8.00 -1.66 26.59
CA GLY A 418 -7.89 -2.99 27.19
C GLY A 418 -7.25 -3.00 28.59
N SER A 419 -7.36 -1.90 29.34
CA SER A 419 -6.95 -1.78 30.74
C SER A 419 -7.86 -2.61 31.66
N LEU A 420 -7.40 -3.76 32.15
CA LEU A 420 -8.19 -4.57 33.10
C LEU A 420 -8.21 -3.93 34.49
N LEU A 421 -7.12 -3.25 34.90
CA LEU A 421 -7.07 -2.54 36.17
C LEU A 421 -8.04 -1.33 36.16
N GLY A 422 -8.15 -0.62 35.03
CA GLY A 422 -9.14 0.42 34.84
C GLY A 422 -10.58 -0.09 34.97
N LEU A 423 -10.86 -1.31 34.50
CA LEU A 423 -12.20 -1.91 34.61
C LEU A 423 -12.48 -2.42 36.03
N ALA A 424 -11.44 -2.87 36.74
CA ALA A 424 -11.54 -3.36 38.10
C ALA A 424 -12.02 -2.31 39.11
N THR A 425 -11.82 -1.02 38.81
CA THR A 425 -12.37 0.11 39.59
C THR A 425 -13.87 -0.01 39.82
N ALA A 426 -14.61 -0.64 38.91
CA ALA A 426 -16.06 -0.86 39.03
C ALA A 426 -16.48 -1.76 40.20
N LYS A 427 -15.55 -2.54 40.75
CA LYS A 427 -15.78 -3.34 41.98
C LYS A 427 -15.48 -2.57 43.27
N MET A 428 -14.84 -1.39 43.16
CA MET A 428 -14.31 -0.61 44.28
C MET A 428 -15.01 0.75 44.43
N ALA A 429 -15.37 1.39 43.32
CA ALA A 429 -15.99 2.71 43.25
C ALA A 429 -17.49 2.64 42.94
N ASN A 430 -18.20 3.75 43.19
CA ASN A 430 -19.65 3.87 42.95
C ASN A 430 -19.99 3.77 41.45
N TRP A 431 -19.19 4.41 40.59
CA TRP A 431 -19.37 4.37 39.13
C TRP A 431 -18.06 4.48 38.37
N THR A 432 -17.94 3.76 37.25
CA THR A 432 -16.78 3.84 36.34
C THR A 432 -17.22 4.21 34.93
N TYR A 433 -16.74 5.34 34.43
CA TYR A 433 -16.73 5.65 33.00
C TYR A 433 -15.44 5.09 32.41
N TYR A 434 -15.53 4.28 31.36
CA TYR A 434 -14.39 3.55 30.79
C TYR A 434 -14.17 3.97 29.33
N LEU A 435 -13.12 4.75 29.08
CA LEU A 435 -12.79 5.31 27.78
C LEU A 435 -11.87 4.38 26.98
N ASN A 436 -12.42 3.75 25.94
CA ASN A 436 -11.68 3.04 24.90
C ASN A 436 -11.47 3.93 23.68
N PHE A 437 -10.34 3.78 23.00
CA PHE A 437 -10.11 4.38 21.68
C PHE A 437 -10.24 3.32 20.57
N ASN A 438 -10.04 2.04 20.89
CA ASN A 438 -10.11 0.92 19.95
C ASN A 438 -11.40 0.08 20.06
N TYR A 439 -12.00 -0.27 18.91
CA TYR A 439 -13.21 -1.10 18.83
C TYR A 439 -13.03 -2.55 19.33
N PHE A 440 -11.88 -3.17 19.09
CA PHE A 440 -11.61 -4.50 19.61
C PHE A 440 -11.53 -4.46 21.14
N SER A 441 -10.87 -3.44 21.70
CA SER A 441 -10.84 -3.18 23.15
C SER A 441 -12.25 -2.96 23.72
N GLU A 442 -13.11 -2.17 23.05
CA GLU A 442 -14.53 -2.01 23.41
C GLU A 442 -15.28 -3.36 23.50
N LYS A 443 -15.08 -4.25 22.52
CA LYS A 443 -15.66 -5.60 22.51
C LYS A 443 -15.15 -6.45 23.69
N ILE A 444 -13.86 -6.38 24.01
CA ILE A 444 -13.28 -7.10 25.15
C ILE A 444 -13.79 -6.53 26.49
N THR A 445 -13.86 -5.21 26.67
CA THR A 445 -14.44 -4.59 27.87
C THR A 445 -15.89 -5.07 28.07
N LYS A 446 -16.70 -5.14 27.00
CA LYS A 446 -18.08 -5.65 27.05
C LYS A 446 -18.18 -7.13 27.46
N LEU A 447 -17.26 -7.99 27.02
CA LEU A 447 -17.18 -9.38 27.45
C LEU A 447 -16.84 -9.49 28.95
N TYR A 448 -15.84 -8.75 29.43
CA TYR A 448 -15.48 -8.74 30.85
C TYR A 448 -16.58 -8.15 31.74
N VAL A 449 -17.26 -7.07 31.30
CA VAL A 449 -18.43 -6.49 32.00
C VAL A 449 -19.55 -7.52 32.17
N THR A 450 -19.91 -8.22 31.08
CA THR A 450 -20.94 -9.26 31.08
C THR A 450 -20.56 -10.44 31.99
N ALA A 451 -19.34 -10.98 31.84
CA ALA A 451 -18.86 -12.13 32.61
C ALA A 451 -18.70 -11.86 34.12
N ASN A 452 -18.61 -10.59 34.54
CA ASN A 452 -18.41 -10.18 35.93
C ASN A 452 -19.60 -9.46 36.57
N GLY A 453 -20.72 -9.32 35.85
CA GLY A 453 -21.95 -8.68 36.34
C GLY A 453 -21.75 -7.21 36.74
N LEU A 454 -21.02 -6.44 35.93
CA LEU A 454 -20.70 -5.04 36.22
C LEU A 454 -21.82 -4.11 35.73
N ASN A 455 -22.69 -3.68 36.65
CA ASN A 455 -23.86 -2.84 36.34
C ASN A 455 -23.60 -1.32 36.46
N ASN A 456 -22.46 -0.93 37.04
CA ASN A 456 -22.05 0.44 37.34
C ASN A 456 -20.92 0.94 36.41
N VAL A 457 -20.87 0.41 35.19
CA VAL A 457 -19.87 0.76 34.17
C VAL A 457 -20.55 1.36 32.94
N THR A 458 -20.09 2.54 32.54
CA THR A 458 -20.41 3.12 31.23
C THR A 458 -19.18 2.98 30.34
N ILE A 459 -19.29 2.18 29.27
CA ILE A 459 -18.22 2.08 28.26
C ILE A 459 -18.41 3.22 27.25
N VAL A 460 -17.32 3.94 27.00
CA VAL A 460 -17.30 5.23 26.32
C VAL A 460 -16.28 5.18 25.19
N ASN A 461 -16.66 5.65 24.00
CA ASN A 461 -15.79 5.70 22.82
C ASN A 461 -15.42 7.14 22.41
N ASN A 462 -16.05 8.14 23.01
CA ASN A 462 -15.79 9.57 22.78
C ASN A 462 -16.15 10.38 24.03
N VAL A 463 -15.41 11.46 24.29
CA VAL A 463 -15.56 12.29 25.50
C VAL A 463 -16.90 13.04 25.48
N GLU A 464 -17.30 13.43 24.28
CA GLU A 464 -18.48 14.21 23.93
C GLU A 464 -19.79 13.57 24.44
N SER A 465 -19.81 12.23 24.59
CA SER A 465 -20.95 11.49 25.15
C SER A 465 -21.13 11.60 26.67
N ILE A 466 -20.11 12.03 27.41
CA ILE A 466 -20.09 12.08 28.89
C ILE A 466 -19.72 13.45 29.49
N GLU A 467 -19.57 14.51 28.68
CA GLU A 467 -19.15 15.86 29.13
C GLU A 467 -19.88 16.35 30.40
N LYS A 468 -21.19 16.10 30.49
CA LYS A 468 -22.04 16.53 31.61
C LYS A 468 -21.79 15.74 32.90
N ASP A 469 -21.27 14.52 32.79
CA ASP A 469 -20.94 13.63 33.90
C ASP A 469 -19.50 13.80 34.39
N LEU A 470 -18.59 14.32 33.54
CA LEU A 470 -17.18 14.54 33.88
C LEU A 470 -17.00 15.51 35.05
N GLN A 471 -17.86 16.53 35.17
CA GLN A 471 -17.92 17.44 36.32
C GLN A 471 -18.29 16.76 37.66
N ALA A 472 -18.60 15.47 37.66
CA ALA A 472 -18.81 14.65 38.85
C ALA A 472 -17.75 13.54 39.03
N VAL A 473 -16.74 13.44 38.15
CA VAL A 473 -15.61 12.51 38.28
C VAL A 473 -14.64 13.03 39.34
N THR A 474 -14.30 12.18 40.31
CA THR A 474 -13.35 12.54 41.38
C THR A 474 -11.96 11.91 41.20
N HIS A 475 -11.86 10.87 40.35
CA HIS A 475 -10.60 10.17 40.08
C HIS A 475 -10.47 9.85 38.58
N VAL A 476 -9.32 10.13 37.97
CA VAL A 476 -8.92 9.65 36.64
C VAL A 476 -7.80 8.64 36.80
N VAL A 477 -7.95 7.45 36.21
CA VAL A 477 -7.00 6.34 36.35
C VAL A 477 -6.64 5.73 35.00
N ALA A 478 -5.35 5.57 34.71
CA ALA A 478 -4.86 4.91 33.51
C ALA A 478 -3.75 3.88 33.78
N GLU A 479 -3.64 2.90 32.89
CA GLU A 479 -2.57 1.88 32.90
C GLU A 479 -1.27 2.34 32.20
N PRO A 480 -1.14 3.62 31.83
CA PRO A 480 -1.46 4.13 30.48
C PRO A 480 -0.90 3.23 29.36
N HIS A 481 -1.80 2.75 28.51
CA HIS A 481 -1.51 1.92 27.36
C HIS A 481 -2.50 2.21 26.23
N PHE A 482 -2.00 2.29 25.00
CA PHE A 482 -2.78 2.52 23.78
C PHE A 482 -2.27 1.62 22.67
N ASN A 483 -3.17 1.07 21.84
CA ASN A 483 -2.81 0.05 20.84
C ASN A 483 -1.87 0.55 19.72
N THR A 484 -1.63 1.86 19.64
CA THR A 484 -0.73 2.53 18.68
C THR A 484 0.67 2.81 19.24
N SER A 485 0.92 2.54 20.52
CA SER A 485 2.21 2.83 21.17
C SER A 485 3.25 1.75 20.86
N ILE A 486 4.40 2.16 20.32
CA ILE A 486 5.53 1.30 19.94
C ILE A 486 6.69 1.52 20.93
N LEU A 487 6.97 2.78 21.27
CA LEU A 487 8.01 3.20 22.22
C LEU A 487 7.39 3.53 23.60
N PRO A 488 8.15 3.41 24.71
CA PRO A 488 7.65 3.67 26.06
C PRO A 488 6.91 5.02 26.23
N TRP A 489 7.44 6.06 25.60
CA TRP A 489 6.97 7.44 25.70
C TRP A 489 5.79 7.77 24.78
N ASP A 490 5.38 6.88 23.88
CA ASP A 490 4.18 7.10 23.05
C ASP A 490 2.93 7.25 23.93
N ASN A 491 2.92 6.53 25.06
CA ASN A 491 1.89 6.58 26.09
C ASN A 491 1.77 7.95 26.80
N LEU A 492 2.68 8.91 26.54
CA LEU A 492 2.52 10.33 26.92
C LEU A 492 1.25 10.97 26.32
N PHE A 493 0.64 10.35 25.31
CA PHE A 493 -0.71 10.64 24.86
C PHE A 493 -1.70 10.80 26.02
N PHE A 494 -1.57 10.02 27.11
CA PHE A 494 -2.39 10.16 28.32
C PHE A 494 -2.40 11.60 28.89
N PHE A 495 -1.22 12.18 29.13
CA PHE A 495 -1.11 13.53 29.69
C PHE A 495 -1.54 14.59 28.68
N LYS A 496 -1.16 14.44 27.40
CA LYS A 496 -1.55 15.38 26.33
C LYS A 496 -3.06 15.38 26.10
N PHE A 497 -3.69 14.20 26.12
CA PHE A 497 -5.14 14.04 26.00
C PHE A 497 -5.87 14.72 27.17
N ILE A 498 -5.40 14.55 28.42
CA ILE A 498 -5.98 15.27 29.55
C ILE A 498 -5.81 16.79 29.37
N LYS A 499 -4.57 17.28 29.15
CA LYS A 499 -4.25 18.72 29.00
C LYS A 499 -5.04 19.39 27.87
N THR A 500 -5.38 18.67 26.79
CA THR A 500 -6.00 19.26 25.58
C THR A 500 -7.48 18.90 25.35
N ARG A 501 -8.04 17.89 26.03
CA ARG A 501 -9.43 17.44 25.83
C ARG A 501 -10.26 17.27 27.10
N LEU A 502 -9.64 17.22 28.29
CA LEU A 502 -10.36 16.99 29.55
C LEU A 502 -10.15 18.09 30.62
N ALA A 503 -9.13 18.93 30.49
CA ALA A 503 -8.78 19.94 31.50
C ALA A 503 -9.95 20.88 31.87
N ASP A 504 -10.70 21.37 30.88
CA ASP A 504 -11.88 22.24 31.12
C ASP A 504 -13.16 21.46 31.52
N LEU A 505 -13.14 20.13 31.43
CA LEU A 505 -14.30 19.26 31.66
C LEU A 505 -14.28 18.53 33.01
N LEU A 506 -13.13 18.45 33.66
CA LEU A 506 -12.94 17.80 34.96
C LEU A 506 -12.96 18.83 36.13
N PRO A 507 -13.29 18.42 37.37
CA PRO A 507 -13.15 19.25 38.55
C PRO A 507 -11.68 19.62 38.84
N ALA A 508 -11.45 20.80 39.41
CA ALA A 508 -10.10 21.30 39.73
C ALA A 508 -9.41 20.53 40.89
N ASP A 509 -10.17 19.73 41.65
CA ASP A 509 -9.72 18.88 42.75
C ASP A 509 -9.65 17.39 42.38
N VAL A 510 -9.78 17.04 41.09
CA VAL A 510 -9.74 15.65 40.61
C VAL A 510 -8.38 14.98 40.86
N THR A 511 -8.38 13.78 41.44
CA THR A 511 -7.16 12.96 41.58
C THR A 511 -6.82 12.32 40.23
N ILE A 512 -5.60 12.49 39.74
CA ILE A 512 -5.16 11.90 38.46
C ILE A 512 -3.98 10.95 38.68
N SER A 513 -4.13 9.72 38.17
CA SER A 513 -3.14 8.64 38.26
C SER A 513 -2.92 7.98 36.89
N PRO A 514 -1.68 7.86 36.40
CA PRO A 514 -0.45 8.37 37.00
C PRO A 514 -0.41 9.89 37.09
N ALA A 515 0.25 10.41 38.13
CA ALA A 515 0.35 11.85 38.40
C ALA A 515 1.48 12.52 37.61
N LYS A 516 2.55 11.78 37.32
CA LYS A 516 3.68 12.19 36.46
C LYS A 516 4.42 10.98 35.90
N CYS A 517 5.33 11.19 34.95
CA CYS A 517 6.37 10.21 34.60
C CYS A 517 7.76 10.86 34.50
N ASP A 518 8.79 10.08 34.82
CA ASP A 518 10.18 10.41 34.55
C ASP A 518 10.66 9.62 33.31
N ILE A 519 11.38 10.27 32.40
CA ILE A 519 12.05 9.62 31.26
C ILE A 519 13.51 9.42 31.65
N GLU A 520 13.97 8.18 31.61
CA GLU A 520 15.30 7.78 32.07
C GLU A 520 16.09 7.10 30.96
N ALA A 521 17.42 7.21 31.04
CA ALA A 521 18.37 6.66 30.09
C ALA A 521 19.62 6.09 30.78
N VAL A 522 20.29 5.13 30.14
CA VAL A 522 21.60 4.63 30.59
C VAL A 522 22.49 4.22 29.41
N PRO A 523 23.78 4.63 29.37
CA PRO A 523 24.76 4.10 28.42
C PRO A 523 25.08 2.63 28.69
N VAL A 524 25.13 1.82 27.64
CA VAL A 524 25.25 0.35 27.74
C VAL A 524 26.25 -0.27 26.77
N GLU A 525 26.77 -1.43 27.17
CA GLU A 525 27.47 -2.39 26.33
C GLU A 525 26.52 -3.59 26.10
N PHE A 526 25.74 -3.56 25.01
CA PHE A 526 25.02 -4.72 24.49
C PHE A 526 26.02 -5.78 24.03
N LEU A 527 25.88 -7.03 24.46
CA LEU A 527 26.76 -8.09 23.97
C LEU A 527 26.64 -8.26 22.45
N ASP A 528 25.39 -8.34 21.97
CA ASP A 528 25.13 -8.82 20.61
C ASP A 528 24.17 -7.93 19.80
N LEU A 529 23.07 -7.41 20.38
CA LEU A 529 22.03 -6.63 19.67
C LEU A 529 22.58 -5.48 18.80
N HIS A 530 23.66 -4.82 19.22
CA HIS A 530 24.29 -3.73 18.46
C HIS A 530 24.71 -4.13 17.03
N LYS A 531 24.86 -5.43 16.74
CA LYS A 531 25.19 -5.96 15.40
C LYS A 531 24.14 -5.58 14.34
N ILE A 532 22.86 -5.43 14.69
CA ILE A 532 21.79 -5.12 13.71
C ILE A 532 22.00 -3.74 13.01
N ARG A 533 22.77 -2.83 13.63
CA ARG A 533 23.15 -1.51 13.07
C ARG A 533 24.66 -1.29 12.90
N LYS A 534 25.51 -2.16 13.44
CA LYS A 534 26.97 -2.05 13.31
C LYS A 534 27.39 -2.02 11.83
N PRO A 535 28.21 -1.04 11.38
CA PRO A 535 28.62 -0.93 10.00
C PRO A 535 29.26 -2.21 9.44
N LEU A 536 28.73 -2.66 8.30
CA LEU A 536 29.40 -3.62 7.44
C LEU A 536 30.56 -2.90 6.71
N ARG A 537 31.72 -3.55 6.65
CA ARG A 537 32.93 -3.05 5.97
C ARG A 537 33.71 -4.18 5.29
N ASN A 538 33.88 -5.30 6.02
CA ASN A 538 34.49 -6.53 5.55
C ASN A 538 33.74 -7.72 6.19
N VAL A 539 33.24 -8.63 5.36
CA VAL A 539 32.57 -9.89 5.76
C VAL A 539 33.26 -11.03 5.01
N GLU A 540 33.88 -11.97 5.73
CA GLU A 540 34.61 -13.12 5.17
C GLU A 540 35.62 -12.77 4.04
N ASN A 541 36.23 -11.57 4.13
CA ASN A 541 37.17 -10.93 3.18
C ASN A 541 36.53 -10.21 1.97
N PHE A 542 35.20 -10.10 1.91
CA PHE A 542 34.48 -9.32 0.90
C PHE A 542 34.13 -7.92 1.42
N ASN A 543 34.33 -6.90 0.57
CA ASN A 543 33.92 -5.52 0.85
C ASN A 543 32.40 -5.40 0.69
N ILE A 544 31.69 -5.22 1.80
CA ILE A 544 30.23 -5.07 1.85
C ILE A 544 29.92 -3.81 2.67
N GLU A 545 29.20 -2.87 2.08
CA GLU A 545 28.69 -1.66 2.74
C GLU A 545 27.15 -1.72 2.81
N LYS A 546 26.57 -1.32 3.95
CA LYS A 546 25.10 -1.30 4.14
C LYS A 546 24.48 -0.10 3.43
N ALA A 547 23.47 -0.31 2.59
CA ALA A 547 22.81 0.76 1.84
C ALA A 547 21.70 1.50 2.60
N SER A 548 21.28 1.03 3.79
CA SER A 548 20.06 1.50 4.47
C SER A 548 20.20 2.70 5.40
N ALA A 549 21.42 3.25 5.59
CA ALA A 549 21.72 4.26 6.62
C ALA A 549 20.93 5.59 6.51
N LEU A 550 20.10 5.75 5.47
CA LEU A 550 19.18 6.86 5.23
C LEU A 550 17.73 6.60 5.71
N ALA A 551 17.40 5.39 6.16
CA ALA A 551 16.07 5.03 6.66
C ALA A 551 16.05 4.29 8.01
N ASP A 552 17.20 3.83 8.52
CA ASP A 552 17.34 3.32 9.89
C ASP A 552 16.88 4.40 10.91
N SER A 553 16.01 4.05 11.87
CA SER A 553 15.48 5.01 12.85
C SER A 553 16.54 5.45 13.86
N LYS A 554 16.51 6.73 14.28
CA LYS A 554 17.37 7.22 15.38
C LYS A 554 17.08 6.50 16.71
N PHE A 555 15.84 6.07 16.95
CA PHE A 555 15.43 5.31 18.13
C PHE A 555 14.60 4.10 17.74
N GLU A 556 14.89 2.95 18.34
CA GLU A 556 14.23 1.68 18.01
C GLU A 556 13.61 1.02 19.25
N ALA A 557 12.47 0.35 19.07
CA ALA A 557 11.76 -0.34 20.15
C ALA A 557 12.16 -1.82 20.22
N HIS A 558 12.95 -2.18 21.23
CA HIS A 558 13.48 -3.52 21.42
C HIS A 558 13.07 -4.11 22.78
N PRO A 559 12.67 -5.40 22.88
CA PRO A 559 12.38 -6.07 24.15
C PRO A 559 13.70 -6.43 24.86
N LEU A 560 14.30 -5.51 25.61
CA LEU A 560 15.69 -5.66 26.06
C LEU A 560 15.93 -6.80 27.07
N TRP A 561 14.88 -7.43 27.59
CA TRP A 561 15.01 -8.68 28.36
C TRP A 561 15.60 -9.83 27.52
N GLU A 562 15.50 -9.75 26.20
CA GLU A 562 16.03 -10.70 25.20
C GLU A 562 17.48 -10.38 24.79
N TYR A 563 18.01 -9.22 25.21
CA TYR A 563 19.25 -8.66 24.71
C TYR A 563 20.17 -8.19 25.86
N PRO A 564 20.98 -9.11 26.43
CA PRO A 564 21.82 -8.80 27.57
C PRO A 564 22.77 -7.62 27.32
N CYS A 565 22.69 -6.64 28.21
CA CYS A 565 23.53 -5.44 28.17
C CYS A 565 24.08 -5.09 29.55
N LEU A 566 25.36 -4.71 29.60
CA LEU A 566 26.00 -4.19 30.81
C LEU A 566 25.73 -2.70 30.94
N ALA A 567 25.37 -2.24 32.13
CA ALA A 567 25.30 -0.81 32.44
C ALA A 567 26.73 -0.23 32.57
N LEU A 568 27.05 0.85 31.84
CA LEU A 568 28.38 1.47 31.89
C LEU A 568 28.44 2.66 32.87
N ALA A 569 27.29 3.26 33.19
CA ALA A 569 27.13 4.34 34.16
C ALA A 569 25.82 4.14 34.95
N ASP A 570 25.57 5.00 35.96
CA ASP A 570 24.25 5.04 36.61
C ASP A 570 23.15 5.46 35.62
N PRO A 571 21.89 5.06 35.82
CA PRO A 571 20.76 5.64 35.11
C PRO A 571 20.65 7.15 35.40
N MET A 572 20.34 7.92 34.35
CA MET A 572 20.07 9.34 34.45
C MET A 572 18.63 9.67 34.05
N LYS A 573 18.01 10.62 34.75
CA LYS A 573 16.74 11.19 34.34
C LYS A 573 16.97 12.29 33.31
N ILE A 574 16.41 12.10 32.12
CA ILE A 574 16.47 13.06 31.01
C ILE A 574 15.37 14.13 31.16
N SER A 575 14.16 13.72 31.54
CA SER A 575 13.02 14.62 31.64
C SER A 575 12.02 14.15 32.70
N SER A 576 11.15 15.07 33.14
CA SER A 576 10.03 14.82 34.05
C SER A 576 8.81 15.47 33.42
N VAL A 577 7.74 14.71 33.20
CA VAL A 577 6.54 15.15 32.48
C VAL A 577 5.30 14.85 33.32
N ASP A 578 4.46 15.87 33.48
CA ASP A 578 3.13 15.81 34.07
C ASP A 578 2.19 16.71 33.25
N ILE A 579 0.95 16.92 33.72
CA ILE A 579 -0.07 17.70 33.00
C ILE A 579 0.24 19.21 33.02
N GLU A 580 0.82 19.71 34.10
CA GLU A 580 1.15 21.13 34.26
C GLU A 580 2.38 21.46 33.40
N ASN A 581 3.44 20.64 33.54
CA ASN A 581 4.74 20.79 32.90
C ASN A 581 4.84 20.13 31.51
N PHE A 582 3.73 19.68 30.91
CA PHE A 582 3.78 19.06 29.58
C PHE A 582 4.32 20.07 28.54
N PRO A 583 5.48 19.81 27.90
CA PRO A 583 6.16 20.79 27.07
C PRO A 583 5.37 21.15 25.80
N GLU A 584 5.64 22.32 25.25
CA GLU A 584 4.95 22.86 24.07
C GLU A 584 5.92 23.04 22.87
N SER A 585 7.23 23.07 23.14
CA SER A 585 8.33 23.12 22.17
C SER A 585 9.24 21.89 22.29
N SER A 586 10.08 21.65 21.27
CA SER A 586 11.19 20.71 21.42
C SER A 586 12.33 21.33 22.23
N ASN A 587 12.80 20.62 23.25
CA ASN A 587 13.83 21.09 24.19
C ASN A 587 15.02 20.12 24.21
N THR A 588 16.24 20.63 24.32
CA THR A 588 17.46 19.81 24.50
C THR A 588 17.81 19.70 25.97
N PHE A 589 17.92 18.47 26.46
CA PHE A 589 18.34 18.13 27.81
C PHE A 589 19.80 17.63 27.78
N THR A 590 20.71 18.42 28.32
CA THR A 590 22.14 18.10 28.44
C THR A 590 22.44 17.59 29.85
N THR A 591 22.96 16.36 29.96
CA THR A 591 23.36 15.75 31.24
C THR A 591 24.81 15.28 31.18
N THR A 592 25.63 15.72 32.14
CA THR A 592 27.02 15.27 32.31
C THR A 592 27.14 14.27 33.45
N SER A 593 27.85 13.16 33.23
CA SER A 593 28.11 12.12 34.23
C SER A 593 29.45 11.42 33.98
N LYS A 594 29.75 10.35 34.72
CA LYS A 594 30.97 9.54 34.61
C LYS A 594 30.64 8.07 34.37
N PHE A 595 31.47 7.39 33.59
CA PHE A 595 31.40 5.93 33.48
C PHE A 595 31.89 5.26 34.77
N LYS A 596 31.12 4.29 35.25
CA LYS A 596 31.45 3.48 36.44
C LYS A 596 31.90 2.06 36.10
N SER A 597 31.88 1.69 34.82
CA SER A 597 32.56 0.49 34.32
C SER A 597 33.26 0.81 33.01
N SER A 598 34.50 0.33 32.85
CA SER A 598 35.18 0.34 31.56
C SER A 598 34.50 -0.63 30.59
N GLY A 599 34.47 -0.35 29.30
CA GLY A 599 33.72 -1.17 28.36
C GLY A 599 33.69 -0.62 26.94
N SER A 600 32.72 -1.07 26.16
CA SER A 600 32.44 -0.60 24.79
C SER A 600 31.01 -0.09 24.70
N CYS A 601 30.84 1.23 24.78
CA CYS A 601 29.55 1.88 24.70
C CYS A 601 29.01 1.82 23.27
N ASN A 602 28.10 0.89 23.02
CA ASN A 602 27.51 0.60 21.71
C ASN A 602 26.00 0.94 21.64
N GLY A 603 25.41 1.42 22.74
CA GLY A 603 24.08 1.99 22.75
C GLY A 603 23.77 2.81 23.99
N VAL A 604 22.64 3.52 23.95
CA VAL A 604 21.98 4.13 25.10
C VAL A 604 20.55 3.62 25.14
N ALA A 605 20.16 3.00 26.25
CA ALA A 605 18.81 2.46 26.44
C ALA A 605 17.94 3.45 27.22
N PHE A 606 16.65 3.54 26.88
CA PHE A 606 15.70 4.54 27.36
C PHE A 606 14.36 3.91 27.78
N TRP A 607 13.78 4.39 28.87
CA TRP A 607 12.49 3.92 29.39
C TRP A 607 11.72 5.04 30.10
N VAL A 608 10.49 4.73 30.53
CA VAL A 608 9.63 5.63 31.30
C VAL A 608 9.37 5.02 32.67
N VAL A 609 9.37 5.87 33.71
CA VAL A 609 8.95 5.52 35.07
C VAL A 609 7.70 6.33 35.41
N TRP A 610 6.55 5.67 35.41
CA TRP A 610 5.27 6.27 35.78
C TRP A 610 5.13 6.29 37.30
N HIS A 611 4.80 7.45 37.87
CA HIS A 611 4.48 7.61 39.27
C HIS A 611 2.95 7.64 39.39
N LEU A 612 2.36 6.67 40.08
CA LEU A 612 0.91 6.57 40.21
C LEU A 612 0.32 7.72 41.03
N ASP A 613 1.13 8.33 41.89
CA ASP A 613 0.76 9.43 42.81
C ASP A 613 1.88 10.49 42.92
N ARG A 614 1.65 11.54 43.74
CA ARG A 614 2.65 12.62 43.97
C ARG A 614 3.60 12.37 45.15
N SER A 615 3.48 11.30 45.95
CA SER A 615 4.40 11.03 47.08
C SER A 615 5.81 10.62 46.66
N GLY A 616 5.98 10.09 45.44
CA GLY A 616 7.26 9.55 44.98
C GLY A 616 7.66 8.21 45.62
N SER A 617 6.70 7.49 46.22
CA SER A 617 6.90 6.17 46.83
C SER A 617 7.20 5.07 45.81
N ASP A 618 8.26 4.29 45.99
CA ASP A 618 8.62 3.17 45.09
C ASP A 618 7.55 2.06 45.03
N LYS A 619 6.68 2.00 46.05
CA LYS A 619 5.50 1.12 46.07
C LYS A 619 4.45 1.48 45.01
N LEU A 620 4.53 2.69 44.44
CA LEU A 620 3.62 3.30 43.47
C LEU A 620 4.35 3.79 42.20
N LYS A 621 5.57 3.28 41.90
CA LYS A 621 6.29 3.54 40.64
C LYS A 621 6.24 2.34 39.68
N ILE A 622 5.81 2.54 38.45
CA ILE A 622 5.82 1.56 37.37
C ILE A 622 6.94 1.90 36.38
N SER A 623 8.03 1.12 36.41
CA SER A 623 9.08 1.18 35.39
C SER A 623 8.63 0.40 34.15
N THR A 624 8.82 0.97 32.96
CA THR A 624 8.73 0.24 31.67
C THR A 624 10.09 -0.33 31.22
N GLY A 625 11.12 -0.20 32.05
CA GLY A 625 12.50 -0.57 31.76
C GLY A 625 13.07 -1.49 32.84
N PRO A 626 14.05 -1.08 33.65
CA PRO A 626 14.64 -1.94 34.69
C PRO A 626 13.59 -2.36 35.73
N ARG A 627 13.60 -3.64 36.10
CA ARG A 627 12.79 -4.21 37.19
C ARG A 627 13.49 -4.17 38.55
N GLU A 628 14.81 -4.11 38.54
CA GLU A 628 15.69 -3.97 39.71
C GLU A 628 16.58 -2.73 39.52
N THR A 629 17.16 -2.21 40.60
CA THR A 629 18.09 -1.08 40.54
C THR A 629 19.28 -1.42 39.63
N ILE A 630 19.60 -0.54 38.68
CA ILE A 630 20.78 -0.70 37.83
C ILE A 630 22.06 -0.57 38.68
N GLU A 631 22.95 -1.54 38.55
CA GLU A 631 24.31 -1.50 39.08
C GLU A 631 25.31 -1.48 37.91
N PRO A 632 26.14 -0.43 37.76
CA PRO A 632 27.16 -0.36 36.72
C PRO A 632 28.14 -1.53 36.77
N GLY A 633 28.47 -2.08 35.60
CA GLY A 633 29.28 -3.29 35.45
C GLY A 633 28.51 -4.61 35.60
N LYS A 634 27.19 -4.58 35.87
CA LYS A 634 26.30 -5.75 35.83
C LYS A 634 25.31 -5.69 34.66
N PHE A 635 24.71 -6.83 34.35
CA PHE A 635 23.63 -6.94 33.37
C PHE A 635 22.33 -6.33 33.91
N ILE A 636 21.65 -5.55 33.08
CA ILE A 636 20.36 -4.95 33.43
C ILE A 636 19.23 -5.98 33.26
N LYS A 637 18.36 -6.10 34.27
CA LYS A 637 17.13 -6.90 34.21
C LYS A 637 15.96 -6.03 33.77
N TRP A 638 15.61 -6.12 32.50
CA TRP A 638 14.55 -5.34 31.87
C TRP A 638 13.14 -5.91 32.10
N ASP A 639 12.13 -5.11 31.79
CA ASP A 639 10.73 -5.54 31.80
C ASP A 639 10.41 -6.44 30.60
N THR A 640 9.93 -7.64 30.89
CA THR A 640 9.60 -8.68 29.90
C THR A 640 8.44 -8.29 28.97
N PHE A 641 7.61 -7.33 29.38
CA PHE A 641 6.29 -7.10 28.77
C PHE A 641 6.17 -5.74 28.07
N THR A 642 7.27 -4.99 28.01
CA THR A 642 7.35 -3.69 27.35
C THR A 642 8.63 -3.63 26.51
N LYS A 643 8.56 -3.05 25.31
CA LYS A 643 9.77 -2.73 24.52
C LYS A 643 10.38 -1.43 25.04
N GLN A 644 11.70 -1.36 25.17
CA GLN A 644 12.43 -0.15 25.55
C GLN A 644 12.98 0.56 24.31
N GLY A 645 13.23 1.86 24.43
CA GLY A 645 13.85 2.64 23.36
C GLY A 645 15.36 2.44 23.34
N VAL A 646 15.96 2.24 22.17
CA VAL A 646 17.41 2.11 22.00
C VAL A 646 17.91 3.12 20.99
N PHE A 647 18.95 3.87 21.36
CA PHE A 647 19.79 4.63 20.44
C PHE A 647 21.10 3.84 20.25
N PHE A 648 21.38 3.35 19.05
CA PHE A 648 22.62 2.61 18.77
C PHE A 648 23.78 3.57 18.46
N VAL A 649 24.95 3.28 19.03
CA VAL A 649 26.19 4.00 18.74
C VAL A 649 26.91 3.28 17.61
N VAL A 650 26.87 3.86 16.41
CA VAL A 650 27.23 3.25 15.11
C VAL A 650 28.62 2.60 15.14
N ASP A 651 29.64 3.34 15.57
CA ASP A 651 30.98 2.80 15.86
C ASP A 651 31.14 2.74 17.40
N PRO A 652 31.15 1.54 18.02
CA PRO A 652 31.23 1.38 19.47
C PRO A 652 32.40 2.12 20.12
N ILE A 653 32.10 2.93 21.14
CA ILE A 653 33.05 3.82 21.79
C ILE A 653 33.73 3.08 22.96
N PRO A 654 35.06 2.89 22.96
CA PRO A 654 35.77 2.39 24.13
C PRO A 654 35.71 3.41 25.26
N VAL A 655 35.30 2.99 26.46
CA VAL A 655 35.20 3.86 27.64
C VAL A 655 35.94 3.30 28.84
N THR A 656 36.46 4.16 29.71
CA THR A 656 37.11 3.77 30.97
C THR A 656 36.34 4.26 32.19
N MET A 657 36.42 3.50 33.29
CA MET A 657 35.92 3.95 34.59
C MET A 657 36.49 5.33 34.96
N GLU A 658 35.66 6.16 35.62
CA GLU A 658 35.88 7.57 35.94
C GLU A 658 35.97 8.54 34.74
N GLN A 659 35.92 8.07 33.49
CA GLN A 659 35.87 8.96 32.33
C GLN A 659 34.56 9.75 32.29
N SER A 660 34.66 11.06 32.12
CA SER A 660 33.52 11.98 32.06
C SER A 660 32.88 11.97 30.67
N TYR A 661 31.55 12.08 30.61
CA TYR A 661 30.78 12.16 29.37
C TYR A 661 29.59 13.11 29.49
N GLN A 662 29.14 13.60 28.33
CA GLN A 662 27.95 14.41 28.15
C GLN A 662 26.95 13.65 27.26
N LEU A 663 25.69 13.56 27.69
CA LEU A 663 24.59 13.07 26.90
C LEU A 663 23.63 14.23 26.62
N ASP A 664 23.48 14.60 25.36
CA ASP A 664 22.52 15.58 24.88
C ASP A 664 21.33 14.85 24.27
N VAL A 665 20.13 15.00 24.84
CA VAL A 665 18.90 14.39 24.34
C VAL A 665 17.90 15.48 23.99
N LYS A 666 17.58 15.60 22.70
CA LYS A 666 16.52 16.49 22.21
C LYS A 666 15.19 15.77 22.30
N PHE A 667 14.25 16.35 23.01
CA PHE A 667 12.92 15.81 23.27
C PHE A 667 11.86 16.71 22.64
N SER A 668 10.90 16.13 21.93
CA SER A 668 9.72 16.80 21.39
C SER A 668 8.45 16.39 22.14
N ALA A 669 7.63 17.37 22.48
CA ALA A 669 6.26 17.19 22.98
C ALA A 669 5.32 16.42 22.02
N THR A 670 5.71 16.25 20.76
CA THR A 670 4.99 15.46 19.77
C THR A 670 5.61 14.10 19.49
N ALA A 671 6.90 13.86 19.74
CA ALA A 671 7.59 12.66 19.25
C ALA A 671 8.50 11.96 20.27
N GLY A 672 8.55 12.44 21.52
CA GLY A 672 9.46 11.92 22.53
C GLY A 672 10.91 12.34 22.28
N PRO A 673 11.92 11.59 22.76
CA PRO A 673 13.30 11.70 22.30
C PRO A 673 13.38 11.59 20.77
N VAL A 674 13.89 12.64 20.12
CA VAL A 674 14.02 12.73 18.65
C VAL A 674 15.47 12.75 18.20
N GLU A 675 16.40 13.24 19.04
CA GLU A 675 17.84 13.20 18.77
C GLU A 675 18.61 12.89 20.05
N CYS A 676 19.71 12.15 19.92
CA CYS A 676 20.63 11.81 21.01
C CYS A 676 22.06 12.01 20.52
N LYS A 677 22.93 12.58 21.36
CA LYS A 677 24.37 12.69 21.13
C LYS A 677 25.10 12.34 22.43
N LEU A 678 25.98 11.34 22.35
CA LEU A 678 26.92 11.00 23.41
C LEU A 678 28.29 11.58 23.04
N SER A 679 28.86 12.40 23.92
CA SER A 679 30.17 13.03 23.75
C SER A 679 31.07 12.68 24.93
N LEU A 680 32.32 12.28 24.68
CA LEU A 680 33.32 12.07 25.73
C LEU A 680 33.99 13.40 26.08
N SER A 681 34.24 13.64 27.37
CA SER A 681 35.14 14.70 27.80
C SER A 681 36.57 14.15 27.87
N LEU A 682 37.53 14.91 27.37
CA LEU A 682 38.96 14.64 27.57
C LEU A 682 39.45 15.54 28.71
N ASP A 683 39.94 14.93 29.79
CA ASP A 683 40.37 15.66 31.00
C ASP A 683 41.70 16.43 30.82
N ASP A 684 42.42 16.20 29.71
CA ASP A 684 43.53 17.01 29.22
C ASP A 684 43.14 17.74 27.93
N GLY A 685 43.44 19.04 27.84
CA GLY A 685 42.96 19.91 26.77
C GLY A 685 43.57 19.65 25.40
N GLY A 686 42.97 18.74 24.61
CA GLY A 686 43.38 18.50 23.22
C GLY A 686 42.36 17.71 22.39
N VAL A 687 41.97 18.29 21.24
CA VAL A 687 41.16 17.71 20.15
C VAL A 687 39.72 17.33 20.50
N GLU A 688 38.80 18.21 20.11
CA GLU A 688 37.37 17.90 19.95
C GLU A 688 37.17 16.88 18.81
N ILE A 689 36.71 15.67 19.13
CA ILE A 689 36.37 14.65 18.12
C ILE A 689 34.89 14.79 17.75
N SER A 690 34.59 15.79 16.93
CA SER A 690 33.31 15.93 16.24
C SER A 690 33.32 15.10 14.95
N PHE A 691 32.60 13.98 14.94
CA PHE A 691 32.30 13.29 13.68
C PHE A 691 31.16 14.00 12.93
N LEU A 692 31.32 14.10 11.61
CA LEU A 692 30.72 15.14 10.78
C LEU A 692 29.24 14.93 10.40
N GLU A 693 28.58 16.06 10.14
CA GLU A 693 27.22 16.14 9.62
C GLU A 693 27.10 15.65 8.17
N GLY A 694 25.99 14.99 7.84
CA GLY A 694 25.54 14.83 6.46
C GLY A 694 24.75 16.08 6.02
N PHE A 695 25.25 16.80 5.02
CA PHE A 695 24.66 18.02 4.46
C PHE A 695 23.13 17.97 4.26
N PHE A 696 22.39 18.91 4.85
CA PHE A 696 21.51 19.85 4.14
C PHE A 696 20.86 20.86 5.11
N SER A 697 21.39 22.09 5.18
CA SER A 697 20.85 23.17 6.03
C SER A 697 20.89 24.54 5.34
N SER A 698 20.02 24.74 4.35
CA SER A 698 19.65 26.08 3.86
C SER A 698 18.20 26.10 3.37
N LEU A 699 17.57 27.28 3.35
CA LEU A 699 16.16 27.51 2.95
C LEU A 699 15.08 26.89 3.86
N GLN A 700 15.11 27.23 5.15
CA GLN A 700 13.87 27.45 5.91
C GLN A 700 13.86 28.88 6.47
N GLY A 701 13.25 29.79 5.71
CA GLY A 701 13.03 31.18 6.09
C GLY A 701 11.84 31.75 5.33
N ALA A 702 10.84 32.23 6.06
CA ALA A 702 9.57 32.80 5.57
C ALA A 702 8.70 31.89 4.69
N MET A 703 7.72 31.21 5.32
CA MET A 703 6.32 31.32 4.90
C MET A 703 5.39 30.97 6.07
N ALA A 704 4.82 32.00 6.71
CA ALA A 704 3.71 31.86 7.64
C ALA A 704 2.41 32.16 6.89
N SER A 705 1.66 31.12 6.53
CA SER A 705 0.32 31.23 5.94
C SER A 705 -0.67 30.38 6.73
N LYS A 706 -1.92 30.85 6.81
CA LYS A 706 -2.95 30.26 7.68
C LYS A 706 -3.42 28.92 7.11
N SER A 707 -3.44 27.88 7.94
CA SER A 707 -4.14 26.63 7.64
C SER A 707 -5.66 26.88 7.58
N VAL A 708 -6.31 26.25 6.60
CA VAL A 708 -7.78 26.13 6.56
C VAL A 708 -8.16 24.83 7.25
N VAL A 709 -9.08 24.89 8.21
CA VAL A 709 -9.57 23.71 8.92
C VAL A 709 -10.67 23.06 8.10
N ILE A 710 -10.52 21.76 7.82
CA ILE A 710 -11.59 20.86 7.36
C ILE A 710 -11.62 19.70 8.35
N SER A 711 -12.82 19.29 8.78
CA SER A 711 -13.01 18.25 9.79
C SER A 711 -14.15 17.32 9.41
N GLU A 712 -13.90 16.01 9.37
CA GLU A 712 -14.93 14.99 9.16
C GLU A 712 -14.93 13.94 10.28
N LYS A 713 -15.96 13.09 10.31
CA LYS A 713 -16.30 12.23 11.46
C LYS A 713 -16.19 10.73 11.11
N PRO A 714 -15.73 9.87 12.05
CA PRO A 714 -15.54 8.44 11.78
C PRO A 714 -16.79 7.59 12.00
N VAL A 715 -17.15 6.74 11.03
CA VAL A 715 -18.18 5.67 11.13
C VAL A 715 -17.68 4.40 10.40
N LYS A 716 -18.18 3.21 10.78
CA LYS A 716 -17.66 1.88 10.39
C LYS A 716 -18.29 1.29 9.11
N HIS A 717 -17.66 0.25 8.56
CA HIS A 717 -18.18 -0.56 7.42
C HIS A 717 -18.39 -2.04 7.80
N VAL A 718 -19.06 -2.79 6.92
CA VAL A 718 -19.43 -4.20 7.09
C VAL A 718 -18.85 -5.06 5.95
N GLY A 719 -18.54 -6.32 6.23
CA GLY A 719 -17.89 -7.24 5.28
C GLY A 719 -18.78 -7.76 4.15
N LEU A 720 -18.13 -8.12 3.03
CA LEU A 720 -18.78 -8.49 1.76
C LEU A 720 -19.61 -9.80 1.81
N SER A 721 -19.35 -10.68 2.78
CA SER A 721 -20.02 -11.99 2.94
C SER A 721 -21.53 -11.86 3.16
N ASP A 722 -21.92 -10.98 4.07
CA ASP A 722 -23.28 -10.94 4.63
C ASP A 722 -24.28 -10.32 3.63
N TRP A 723 -23.76 -9.55 2.66
CA TRP A 723 -24.48 -8.99 1.53
C TRP A 723 -24.92 -10.09 0.54
N GLN A 724 -24.04 -11.06 0.27
CA GLN A 724 -24.30 -12.12 -0.72
C GLN A 724 -25.33 -13.15 -0.24
N ALA A 725 -25.41 -13.40 1.07
CA ALA A 725 -26.39 -14.33 1.66
C ALA A 725 -27.84 -13.85 1.43
N ARG A 726 -28.11 -12.57 1.72
CA ARG A 726 -29.47 -11.98 1.67
C ARG A 726 -30.07 -11.92 0.26
N LEU A 727 -29.23 -11.83 -0.77
CA LEU A 727 -29.66 -11.73 -2.17
C LEU A 727 -30.27 -13.05 -2.70
N ASN A 728 -29.85 -14.20 -2.18
CA ASN A 728 -30.26 -15.51 -2.70
C ASN A 728 -31.66 -15.95 -2.22
N GLU A 729 -32.11 -15.50 -1.04
CA GLU A 729 -33.39 -15.91 -0.46
C GLU A 729 -34.59 -15.33 -1.25
N ALA A 730 -34.53 -14.04 -1.60
CA ALA A 730 -35.59 -13.36 -2.36
C ALA A 730 -35.80 -13.94 -3.77
N ARG A 731 -34.73 -14.47 -4.39
CA ARG A 731 -34.73 -15.04 -5.76
C ARG A 731 -35.63 -16.28 -5.89
N SER A 732 -35.78 -17.06 -4.82
CA SER A 732 -36.59 -18.30 -4.83
C SER A 732 -38.07 -18.01 -5.09
N VAL A 733 -38.66 -17.12 -4.28
CA VAL A 733 -40.11 -16.85 -4.27
C VAL A 733 -40.60 -16.22 -5.58
N ALA A 734 -39.79 -15.35 -6.20
CA ALA A 734 -40.18 -14.59 -7.38
C ALA A 734 -40.25 -15.42 -8.68
N THR A 735 -39.72 -16.65 -8.68
CA THR A 735 -39.68 -17.50 -9.89
C THR A 735 -40.97 -18.28 -10.08
N SER A 736 -41.57 -18.80 -9.00
CA SER A 736 -42.71 -19.73 -9.06
C SER A 736 -44.01 -19.16 -9.64
N ARG A 737 -44.20 -17.84 -9.65
CA ARG A 737 -45.45 -17.17 -10.09
C ARG A 737 -45.39 -16.62 -11.52
N ARG A 738 -44.31 -16.92 -12.25
CA ARG A 738 -44.02 -16.28 -13.54
C ARG A 738 -44.44 -17.10 -14.77
N ASN A 739 -44.79 -18.37 -14.58
CA ASN A 739 -45.19 -19.28 -15.65
C ASN A 739 -46.65 -19.03 -16.10
N ASP A 740 -47.55 -18.78 -15.14
CA ASP A 740 -49.00 -18.69 -15.35
C ASP A 740 -49.43 -17.56 -16.30
N ALA A 741 -48.56 -16.56 -16.53
CA ALA A 741 -48.80 -15.41 -17.40
C ALA A 741 -48.26 -15.56 -18.85
N PHE A 742 -47.60 -16.69 -19.18
CA PHE A 742 -46.90 -16.81 -20.46
C PHE A 742 -47.81 -17.28 -21.62
N GLU A 743 -48.64 -18.30 -21.42
CA GLU A 743 -49.32 -19.00 -22.52
C GLU A 743 -50.29 -18.13 -23.33
N VAL A 744 -50.98 -17.19 -22.67
CA VAL A 744 -52.04 -16.33 -23.26
C VAL A 744 -51.54 -15.44 -24.41
N ARG A 745 -50.21 -15.26 -24.58
CA ARG A 745 -49.64 -14.31 -25.56
C ARG A 745 -49.01 -14.93 -26.81
N HIS A 746 -48.97 -16.26 -26.94
CA HIS A 746 -48.22 -16.87 -28.05
C HIS A 746 -48.88 -16.67 -29.43
N GLU A 747 -50.21 -16.67 -29.51
CA GLU A 747 -50.94 -16.70 -30.79
C GLU A 747 -50.89 -15.39 -31.59
N ALA A 748 -50.76 -14.24 -30.93
CA ALA A 748 -50.99 -12.93 -31.56
C ALA A 748 -49.88 -12.45 -32.53
N ARG A 749 -48.70 -13.07 -32.54
CA ARG A 749 -47.48 -12.41 -33.07
C ARG A 749 -47.07 -12.74 -34.50
N ASN A 750 -47.57 -13.84 -35.09
CA ASN A 750 -47.02 -14.41 -36.34
C ASN A 750 -47.37 -13.67 -37.65
N LEU A 751 -48.21 -12.62 -37.61
CA LEU A 751 -48.90 -12.08 -38.80
C LEU A 751 -48.20 -10.89 -39.53
N ARG A 752 -46.96 -10.51 -39.18
CA ARG A 752 -46.50 -9.10 -39.35
C ARG A 752 -45.28 -8.77 -40.23
N ASN A 753 -44.53 -9.73 -40.78
CA ASN A 753 -43.07 -9.56 -40.94
C ASN A 753 -42.43 -9.77 -42.35
N GLU A 754 -43.10 -9.47 -43.48
CA GLU A 754 -42.71 -10.07 -44.78
C GLU A 754 -42.15 -9.19 -45.95
N LYS A 755 -41.93 -7.86 -45.87
CA LYS A 755 -41.51 -7.04 -47.05
C LYS A 755 -40.50 -5.89 -46.76
N ASP A 756 -39.73 -5.53 -47.81
CA ASP A 756 -38.90 -4.31 -48.10
C ASP A 756 -37.35 -4.31 -47.97
N ILE A 757 -36.64 -4.33 -49.12
CA ILE A 757 -35.20 -3.95 -49.34
C ILE A 757 -34.98 -3.58 -50.84
N GLN A 758 -34.31 -2.44 -51.21
CA GLN A 758 -33.37 -2.29 -52.39
C GLN A 758 -32.73 -0.86 -52.59
N ALA A 759 -31.49 -0.80 -53.14
CA ALA A 759 -30.76 0.35 -53.81
C ALA A 759 -30.04 1.44 -52.92
N ARG A 760 -29.07 2.30 -53.36
CA ARG A 760 -28.08 2.38 -54.50
C ARG A 760 -26.86 3.35 -54.24
N TRP A 761 -26.13 3.83 -55.27
CA TRP A 761 -24.79 4.51 -55.30
C TRP A 761 -24.71 5.65 -56.39
N ASP A 762 -23.68 6.55 -56.42
CA ASP A 762 -22.96 7.09 -57.66
C ASP A 762 -21.98 8.33 -57.51
N CYS A 763 -21.18 8.63 -58.57
CA CYS A 763 -19.98 9.52 -58.76
C CYS A 763 -20.13 11.08 -58.59
N TYR A 764 -19.10 11.99 -58.52
CA TYR A 764 -17.59 12.02 -58.53
C TYR A 764 -16.85 12.81 -59.69
N HIS A 765 -15.56 13.23 -59.48
CA HIS A 765 -14.55 13.95 -60.33
C HIS A 765 -14.71 15.45 -60.74
N ASN A 766 -13.65 16.29 -60.54
CA ASN A 766 -13.40 17.49 -61.38
C ASN A 766 -11.94 18.09 -61.44
N THR A 767 -11.64 19.19 -60.72
CA THR A 767 -10.73 20.30 -61.17
C THR A 767 -9.26 20.26 -60.71
N LYS A 768 -8.27 20.61 -61.58
CA LYS A 768 -6.85 20.92 -61.22
C LYS A 768 -5.92 21.51 -62.34
N ARG A 769 -6.12 22.74 -62.88
CA ARG A 769 -5.21 23.32 -63.94
C ARG A 769 -5.17 24.88 -64.09
N LEU A 770 -4.64 25.67 -63.15
CA LEU A 770 -4.56 27.15 -63.32
C LEU A 770 -3.36 27.86 -62.63
N GLU A 771 -2.25 27.16 -62.39
CA GLU A 771 -1.30 27.52 -61.30
C GLU A 771 0.07 28.10 -61.77
N ASP A 772 0.58 27.66 -62.92
CA ASP A 772 2.02 27.52 -63.14
C ASP A 772 2.81 28.71 -63.76
N ARG A 773 2.45 30.00 -63.56
CA ARG A 773 3.25 31.10 -64.18
C ARG A 773 3.39 32.48 -63.51
N ILE A 774 2.85 32.71 -62.31
CA ILE A 774 3.09 33.98 -61.58
C ILE A 774 4.35 33.90 -60.69
N GLY A 775 4.81 32.70 -60.35
CA GLY A 775 5.78 32.49 -59.25
C GLY A 775 7.19 33.03 -59.43
N GLU A 776 7.80 33.00 -60.62
CA GLU A 776 9.27 33.07 -60.75
C GLU A 776 9.91 34.44 -60.38
N VAL A 777 9.22 35.55 -60.65
CA VAL A 777 9.68 36.90 -60.21
C VAL A 777 9.28 37.15 -58.75
N SER A 778 8.11 36.65 -58.32
CA SER A 778 7.71 36.73 -56.92
C SER A 778 8.70 35.99 -56.02
N GLN A 779 9.18 34.81 -56.43
CA GLN A 779 10.08 33.92 -55.66
C GLN A 779 11.33 34.57 -55.05
N TRP A 780 11.92 35.61 -55.64
CA TRP A 780 13.11 36.27 -55.07
C TRP A 780 12.80 37.44 -54.14
N ARG A 781 11.64 38.09 -54.30
CA ARG A 781 11.09 38.97 -53.25
C ARG A 781 10.58 38.11 -52.11
N GLU A 782 9.77 37.10 -52.44
CA GLU A 782 9.26 36.08 -51.53
C GLU A 782 10.40 35.45 -50.74
N SER A 783 11.51 34.96 -51.29
CA SER A 783 12.53 34.30 -50.45
C SER A 783 13.27 35.24 -49.47
N LEU A 784 13.07 36.57 -49.56
CA LEU A 784 13.51 37.55 -48.56
C LEU A 784 12.38 37.95 -47.60
N GLU A 785 11.15 38.16 -48.10
CA GLU A 785 9.95 38.38 -47.27
C GLU A 785 9.50 37.10 -46.53
N GLU A 786 9.92 35.94 -47.00
CA GLU A 786 9.80 34.62 -46.39
C GLU A 786 10.93 34.41 -45.40
N CYS A 787 12.13 34.97 -45.62
CA CYS A 787 13.19 34.94 -44.61
C CYS A 787 12.85 35.86 -43.44
N LEU A 788 12.54 37.14 -43.71
CA LEU A 788 11.98 38.07 -42.73
C LEU A 788 10.71 37.52 -42.13
N GLY A 789 9.75 37.12 -42.95
CA GLY A 789 8.48 36.56 -42.50
C GLY A 789 8.63 35.21 -41.79
N ARG A 790 9.72 34.46 -41.96
CA ARG A 790 10.03 33.28 -41.13
C ARG A 790 10.61 33.72 -39.79
N VAL A 791 11.43 34.76 -39.71
CA VAL A 791 11.85 35.34 -38.42
C VAL A 791 10.65 35.97 -37.69
N GLU A 792 9.81 36.74 -38.38
CA GLU A 792 8.61 37.37 -37.81
C GLU A 792 7.56 36.32 -37.44
N ARG A 793 7.27 35.33 -38.29
CA ARG A 793 6.41 34.20 -37.90
C ARG A 793 7.05 33.32 -36.83
N GLU A 794 8.38 33.17 -36.75
CA GLU A 794 9.00 32.42 -35.64
C GLU A 794 8.94 33.21 -34.34
N ILE A 795 9.05 34.55 -34.37
CA ILE A 795 8.79 35.43 -33.21
C ILE A 795 7.31 35.34 -32.80
N GLU A 796 6.38 35.47 -33.74
CA GLU A 796 4.94 35.40 -33.47
C GLU A 796 4.51 34.00 -33.02
N ILE A 797 5.02 32.94 -33.64
CA ILE A 797 4.71 31.56 -33.26
C ILE A 797 5.42 31.21 -31.96
N LEU A 798 6.67 31.59 -31.69
CA LEU A 798 7.28 31.34 -30.37
C LEU A 798 6.58 32.17 -29.27
N ARG A 799 6.13 33.39 -29.56
CA ARG A 799 5.23 34.15 -28.66
C ARG A 799 3.89 33.45 -28.47
N ALA A 800 3.28 32.92 -29.53
CA ALA A 800 1.99 32.24 -29.48
C ALA A 800 2.09 30.87 -28.78
N GLU A 801 3.14 30.09 -29.02
CA GLU A 801 3.42 28.80 -28.38
C GLU A 801 3.80 29.00 -26.92
N LYS A 802 4.60 30.02 -26.57
CA LYS A 802 4.83 30.41 -25.18
C LYS A 802 3.52 30.82 -24.51
N ALA A 803 2.77 31.76 -25.09
CA ALA A 803 1.48 32.19 -24.55
C ALA A 803 0.41 31.08 -24.57
N GLN A 804 0.54 30.05 -25.41
CA GLN A 804 -0.31 28.85 -25.42
C GLN A 804 0.14 27.86 -24.35
N THR A 805 1.44 27.78 -24.05
CA THR A 805 1.98 26.98 -22.93
C THR A 805 1.62 27.62 -21.58
N GLU A 806 1.67 28.95 -21.49
CA GLU A 806 1.19 29.71 -20.33
C GLU A 806 -0.33 29.56 -20.16
N ARG A 807 -1.12 29.67 -21.24
CA ARG A 807 -2.57 29.38 -21.19
C ARG A 807 -2.88 27.92 -20.89
N GLU A 808 -2.10 26.95 -21.35
CA GLU A 808 -2.29 25.54 -21.00
C GLU A 808 -1.89 25.26 -19.53
N LEU A 809 -0.88 25.94 -19.00
CA LEU A 809 -0.51 25.92 -17.58
C LEU A 809 -1.60 26.53 -16.68
N GLU A 810 -2.17 27.68 -17.07
CA GLU A 810 -3.35 28.26 -16.42
C GLU A 810 -4.57 27.32 -16.53
N ALA A 811 -4.75 26.68 -17.69
CA ALA A 811 -5.86 25.77 -17.94
C ALA A 811 -5.79 24.51 -17.05
N LEU A 812 -4.59 24.01 -16.68
CA LEU A 812 -4.43 22.87 -15.76
C LEU A 812 -5.04 23.10 -14.35
N ALA A 813 -5.39 24.33 -13.98
CA ALA A 813 -6.17 24.60 -12.78
C ALA A 813 -7.60 24.01 -12.83
N VAL A 814 -8.18 23.83 -14.01
CA VAL A 814 -9.53 23.26 -14.16
C VAL A 814 -9.54 21.74 -13.89
N PRO A 815 -8.67 20.90 -14.47
CA PRO A 815 -8.49 19.51 -14.05
C PRO A 815 -8.26 19.36 -12.54
N LEU A 816 -7.34 20.15 -11.96
CA LEU A 816 -7.04 20.14 -10.52
C LEU A 816 -8.30 20.39 -9.66
N THR A 817 -9.08 21.42 -10.01
CA THR A 817 -10.34 21.75 -9.33
C THR A 817 -11.38 20.63 -9.48
N VAL A 818 -11.55 20.08 -10.68
CA VAL A 818 -12.55 19.02 -10.93
C VAL A 818 -12.19 17.71 -10.23
N VAL A 819 -10.92 17.29 -10.23
CA VAL A 819 -10.49 16.08 -9.48
C VAL A 819 -10.74 16.25 -7.98
N SER A 820 -10.47 17.45 -7.43
CA SER A 820 -10.75 17.77 -6.03
C SER A 820 -12.26 17.81 -5.71
N GLU A 821 -13.09 18.41 -6.58
CA GLU A 821 -14.56 18.37 -6.46
C GLU A 821 -15.12 16.94 -6.55
N CYS A 822 -14.57 16.10 -7.43
CA CYS A 822 -14.98 14.71 -7.59
C CYS A 822 -14.63 13.85 -6.37
N LEU A 823 -13.47 14.05 -5.74
CA LEU A 823 -13.12 13.38 -4.49
C LEU A 823 -14.12 13.76 -3.38
N ALA A 824 -14.28 15.05 -3.09
CA ALA A 824 -15.23 15.53 -2.07
C ALA A 824 -16.70 15.14 -2.34
N THR A 825 -17.09 14.97 -3.61
CA THR A 825 -18.42 14.48 -4.00
C THR A 825 -18.56 12.98 -3.79
N ARG A 826 -17.48 12.20 -3.94
CA ARG A 826 -17.46 10.77 -3.60
C ARG A 826 -17.47 10.52 -2.09
N ASP A 827 -16.92 11.42 -1.28
CA ASP A 827 -16.95 11.35 0.20
C ASP A 827 -18.38 11.55 0.76
N SER A 828 -19.28 12.19 -0.01
CA SER A 828 -20.67 12.47 0.36
C SER A 828 -21.63 11.25 0.34
N ARG A 829 -21.12 10.02 0.53
CA ARG A 829 -21.91 8.76 0.49
C ARG A 829 -22.59 8.46 1.84
N ARG A 830 -23.71 7.72 1.79
CA ARG A 830 -24.42 7.27 3.00
C ARG A 830 -23.84 5.94 3.52
N GLU A 831 -23.88 5.78 4.84
CA GLU A 831 -23.01 4.94 5.70
C GLU A 831 -22.91 3.43 5.36
N VAL A 832 -23.73 2.89 4.45
CA VAL A 832 -23.87 1.43 4.24
C VAL A 832 -22.98 0.88 3.12
N GLU A 833 -22.56 1.68 2.14
CA GLU A 833 -21.82 1.19 0.94
C GLU A 833 -20.54 1.98 0.60
N MET A 834 -19.81 2.50 1.59
CA MET A 834 -18.43 2.99 1.36
C MET A 834 -17.42 1.84 1.40
N THR A 835 -16.53 1.79 0.41
CA THR A 835 -15.42 0.86 0.29
C THR A 835 -14.29 1.54 -0.47
N TYR A 836 -13.03 1.41 -0.03
CA TYR A 836 -11.88 1.77 -0.87
C TYR A 836 -11.98 1.03 -2.20
N ASP A 837 -11.94 1.76 -3.32
CA ASP A 837 -12.02 1.19 -4.66
C ASP A 837 -10.93 1.72 -5.58
N GLU A 838 -10.68 1.01 -6.68
CA GLU A 838 -9.65 1.39 -7.65
C GLU A 838 -9.95 2.74 -8.35
N ALA A 839 -11.19 3.24 -8.35
CA ALA A 839 -11.50 4.54 -8.93
C ALA A 839 -11.00 5.70 -8.06
N GLU A 840 -11.07 5.58 -6.73
CA GLU A 840 -10.48 6.54 -5.79
C GLU A 840 -8.95 6.59 -5.91
N LYS A 841 -8.32 5.43 -6.08
CA LYS A 841 -6.86 5.27 -6.29
C LYS A 841 -6.41 5.90 -7.62
N GLU A 842 -7.12 5.64 -8.72
CA GLU A 842 -6.81 6.21 -10.04
C GLU A 842 -7.05 7.74 -10.07
N LEU A 843 -8.05 8.27 -9.33
CA LEU A 843 -8.26 9.72 -9.16
C LEU A 843 -7.08 10.39 -8.44
N LYS A 844 -6.49 9.73 -7.43
CA LYS A 844 -5.29 10.22 -6.73
C LYS A 844 -4.04 10.18 -7.62
N LEU A 845 -3.97 9.25 -8.57
CA LEU A 845 -2.93 9.22 -9.60
C LEU A 845 -3.12 10.33 -10.65
N GLU A 846 -4.37 10.67 -11.04
CA GLU A 846 -4.65 11.82 -11.90
C GLU A 846 -4.20 13.15 -11.24
N LEU A 847 -4.46 13.31 -9.94
CA LEU A 847 -4.04 14.48 -9.17
C LEU A 847 -2.50 14.68 -9.20
N ALA A 848 -1.73 13.65 -8.85
CA ALA A 848 -0.27 13.70 -8.83
C ALA A 848 0.35 13.95 -10.22
N LEU A 849 -0.31 13.50 -11.29
CA LEU A 849 0.12 13.74 -12.66
C LEU A 849 -0.06 15.21 -13.08
N VAL A 850 -1.18 15.85 -12.70
CA VAL A 850 -1.43 17.27 -12.97
C VAL A 850 -0.39 18.16 -12.27
N GLU A 851 -0.02 17.85 -11.02
CA GLU A 851 0.99 18.60 -10.27
C GLU A 851 2.39 18.48 -10.90
N LYS A 852 2.80 17.27 -11.31
CA LYS A 852 4.04 17.01 -12.05
C LYS A 852 4.11 17.85 -13.34
N ASP A 853 3.03 17.88 -14.11
CA ASP A 853 3.01 18.54 -15.41
C ASP A 853 3.00 20.07 -15.29
N GLN A 854 2.38 20.64 -14.25
CA GLN A 854 2.47 22.09 -13.96
C GLN A 854 3.91 22.56 -13.69
N ILE A 855 4.78 21.71 -13.12
CA ILE A 855 6.19 22.03 -12.91
C ILE A 855 6.93 21.98 -14.25
N MET A 856 6.78 20.89 -15.01
CA MET A 856 7.46 20.71 -16.31
C MET A 856 7.18 21.85 -17.30
N LEU A 857 5.93 22.30 -17.42
CA LEU A 857 5.56 23.36 -18.36
C LEU A 857 6.06 24.75 -17.94
N ARG A 858 6.18 25.00 -16.63
CA ARG A 858 6.68 26.28 -16.08
C ARG A 858 8.12 26.56 -16.49
N ASP A 859 8.99 25.56 -16.33
CA ASP A 859 10.43 25.72 -16.60
C ASP A 859 10.72 25.93 -18.10
N GLN A 860 9.94 25.29 -18.98
CA GLN A 860 10.06 25.49 -20.43
C GLN A 860 9.61 26.90 -20.87
N CYS A 861 8.60 27.49 -20.23
CA CYS A 861 8.15 28.87 -20.52
C CYS A 861 9.23 29.94 -20.24
N GLN A 862 10.12 29.70 -19.27
CA GLN A 862 11.23 30.61 -18.98
C GLN A 862 12.26 30.63 -20.12
N GLY A 863 12.71 29.45 -20.58
CA GLY A 863 13.67 29.36 -21.69
C GLY A 863 13.15 29.96 -23.02
N ALA A 864 11.84 29.89 -23.25
CA ALA A 864 11.18 30.52 -24.40
C ALA A 864 11.26 32.05 -24.41
N TRP A 865 11.34 32.70 -23.24
CA TRP A 865 11.41 34.15 -23.12
C TRP A 865 12.78 34.71 -23.54
N GLU A 866 13.86 34.00 -23.22
CA GLU A 866 15.23 34.50 -23.40
C GLU A 866 15.64 34.54 -24.88
N LYS A 867 15.35 33.47 -25.65
CA LYS A 867 15.60 33.42 -27.11
C LYS A 867 14.72 34.41 -27.90
N LEU A 868 13.53 34.79 -27.39
CA LEU A 868 12.64 35.75 -28.08
C LEU A 868 13.25 37.14 -28.25
N ASN A 869 14.07 37.59 -27.29
CA ASN A 869 14.71 38.90 -27.35
C ASN A 869 15.77 38.98 -28.47
N ALA A 870 16.51 37.89 -28.71
CA ALA A 870 17.57 37.85 -29.73
C ALA A 870 17.04 37.93 -31.17
N LEU A 871 15.83 37.43 -31.43
CA LEU A 871 15.24 37.43 -32.78
C LEU A 871 14.73 38.81 -33.22
N GLU A 872 14.34 39.68 -32.29
CA GLU A 872 13.82 41.02 -32.65
C GLU A 872 14.90 41.97 -33.19
N ASP A 873 16.18 41.77 -32.82
CA ASP A 873 17.32 42.52 -33.38
C ASP A 873 17.57 42.16 -34.86
N VAL A 874 17.43 40.88 -35.23
CA VAL A 874 17.61 40.41 -36.62
C VAL A 874 16.50 40.94 -37.53
N ARG A 875 15.25 40.99 -37.03
CA ARG A 875 14.08 41.54 -37.75
C ARG A 875 14.29 42.99 -38.21
N PHE A 876 14.98 43.81 -37.41
CA PHE A 876 15.20 45.22 -37.72
C PHE A 876 16.05 45.42 -38.99
N GLN A 877 17.09 44.61 -39.19
CA GLN A 877 17.99 44.77 -40.34
C GLN A 877 17.37 44.29 -41.66
N LEU A 878 16.57 43.23 -41.63
CA LEU A 878 15.91 42.68 -42.82
C LEU A 878 14.83 43.60 -43.41
N ASN A 879 14.09 44.33 -42.56
CA ASN A 879 13.03 45.25 -43.00
C ASN A 879 13.54 46.41 -43.89
N LEU A 880 14.79 46.85 -43.68
CA LEU A 880 15.40 47.97 -44.41
C LEU A 880 15.63 47.65 -45.90
N GLU A 881 16.01 46.41 -46.22
CA GLU A 881 16.40 46.01 -47.59
C GLU A 881 15.19 45.66 -48.48
N ILE A 882 14.05 45.28 -47.88
CA ILE A 882 12.82 44.92 -48.60
C ILE A 882 12.11 46.16 -49.17
N CYS A 883 12.15 47.30 -48.47
CA CYS A 883 11.58 48.56 -48.95
C CYS A 883 12.15 48.97 -50.33
N ASN A 884 13.46 48.74 -50.55
CA ASN A 884 14.14 49.06 -51.79
C ASN A 884 13.72 48.19 -52.99
N LYS A 885 12.99 47.08 -52.78
CA LYS A 885 12.53 46.18 -53.86
C LYS A 885 11.05 46.39 -54.21
N LYS A 886 10.21 46.82 -53.26
CA LYS A 886 8.76 47.01 -53.47
C LYS A 886 8.40 48.12 -54.46
N GLU A 887 9.22 49.17 -54.56
CA GLU A 887 8.95 50.29 -55.47
C GLU A 887 9.11 49.92 -56.96
N ALA A 888 9.79 48.81 -57.28
CA ALA A 888 9.97 48.35 -58.66
C ALA A 888 8.73 47.61 -59.22
N GLU A 889 8.16 46.67 -58.46
CA GLU A 889 7.06 45.78 -58.89
C GLU A 889 5.72 46.51 -59.07
N LYS A 890 5.55 47.61 -58.33
CA LYS A 890 4.40 48.52 -58.42
C LYS A 890 4.17 49.02 -59.85
N ILE A 891 5.24 49.28 -60.60
CA ILE A 891 5.20 49.81 -61.97
C ILE A 891 4.64 48.77 -62.96
N ASP A 892 5.03 47.49 -62.83
CA ASP A 892 4.55 46.41 -63.70
C ASP A 892 3.09 46.04 -63.40
N THR A 893 2.68 46.11 -62.12
CA THR A 893 1.31 45.77 -61.69
C THR A 893 0.28 46.75 -62.26
N GLU A 894 0.61 48.03 -62.37
CA GLU A 894 -0.29 49.09 -62.89
C GLU A 894 -0.69 48.90 -64.37
N GLN A 895 0.03 48.06 -65.15
CA GLN A 895 -0.33 47.73 -66.53
C GLN A 895 -1.33 46.57 -66.67
N MET A 896 -1.52 45.73 -65.64
CA MET A 896 -2.31 44.49 -65.74
C MET A 896 -3.84 44.72 -65.74
N HIS A 897 -4.33 45.89 -65.29
CA HIS A 897 -5.73 46.07 -64.87
C HIS A 897 -6.65 46.81 -65.85
N LEU A 898 -6.22 47.10 -67.08
CA LEU A 898 -7.09 47.72 -68.11
C LEU A 898 -8.05 46.69 -68.75
N ASN A 899 -9.35 46.75 -68.43
CA ASN A 899 -10.38 46.03 -69.17
C ASN A 899 -11.71 46.81 -69.31
N LYS A 900 -12.67 46.19 -70.04
CA LYS A 900 -13.71 46.78 -70.91
C LYS A 900 -14.68 47.87 -70.39
N PHE A 901 -14.54 48.35 -69.16
CA PHE A 901 -15.27 49.53 -68.67
C PHE A 901 -14.40 50.80 -68.60
N SER A 902 -13.10 50.72 -68.87
CA SER A 902 -12.21 51.88 -69.05
C SER A 902 -12.48 52.59 -70.39
N SER A 903 -12.91 53.85 -70.32
CA SER A 903 -13.56 54.60 -71.41
C SER A 903 -12.61 55.32 -72.38
N ASN A 904 -11.65 54.62 -72.98
CA ASN A 904 -10.92 55.10 -74.16
C ASN A 904 -10.20 53.96 -74.92
N THR A 905 -10.82 53.43 -75.99
CA THR A 905 -10.16 52.54 -76.96
C THR A 905 -10.50 52.96 -78.39
N THR A 906 -9.48 53.18 -79.22
CA THR A 906 -9.61 53.52 -80.65
C THR A 906 -8.50 52.87 -81.47
N PHE A 907 -8.74 52.61 -82.75
CA PHE A 907 -7.84 51.82 -83.60
C PHE A 907 -6.63 52.61 -84.12
N LYS A 908 -5.46 51.95 -84.12
CA LYS A 908 -4.28 52.28 -84.94
C LYS A 908 -3.70 50.99 -85.52
N ASN A 909 -3.15 51.06 -86.72
CA ASN A 909 -2.65 49.91 -87.46
C ASN A 909 -1.12 49.75 -87.38
N ASN A 910 -0.68 48.50 -87.56
CA ASN A 910 0.68 48.02 -87.86
C ASN A 910 1.66 47.86 -86.65
N PRO A 911 1.80 46.63 -86.10
CA PRO A 911 2.67 46.34 -84.95
C PRO A 911 4.00 45.66 -85.35
N GLN A 912 5.13 46.39 -85.38
CA GLN A 912 6.48 45.79 -85.37
C GLN A 912 7.60 46.81 -85.09
N ARG A 913 8.21 46.78 -83.89
CA ARG A 913 9.56 47.32 -83.62
C ARG A 913 10.10 46.88 -82.25
N ILE A 914 11.37 46.44 -82.19
CA ILE A 914 12.14 46.26 -80.94
C ILE A 914 13.62 46.59 -81.19
N PRO A 915 14.19 47.55 -80.43
CA PRO A 915 15.62 47.61 -80.08
C PRO A 915 15.79 47.65 -78.54
N LYS A 916 16.54 46.72 -77.92
CA LYS A 916 18.00 46.73 -77.77
C LYS A 916 18.57 47.93 -76.98
N GLU A 917 18.79 47.75 -75.67
CA GLU A 917 20.12 47.55 -75.05
C GLU A 917 19.98 47.05 -73.60
N SER A 918 21.04 46.54 -72.98
CA SER A 918 20.97 45.74 -71.74
C SER A 918 22.28 45.70 -70.94
N PHE A 919 22.22 45.62 -69.60
CA PHE A 919 23.38 45.48 -68.71
C PHE A 919 23.20 44.37 -67.64
N THR A 920 24.26 44.08 -66.87
CA THR A 920 24.58 42.74 -66.35
C THR A 920 24.31 42.47 -64.86
N HIS A 921 24.24 41.17 -64.54
CA HIS A 921 23.62 40.58 -63.34
C HIS A 921 24.50 40.50 -62.07
N ASP A 922 25.82 40.29 -62.20
CA ASP A 922 26.63 39.77 -61.09
C ASP A 922 26.84 40.73 -59.90
N GLY A 923 26.68 42.04 -60.10
CA GLY A 923 26.74 43.02 -59.00
C GLY A 923 25.55 42.93 -58.02
N TRP A 924 24.40 42.42 -58.47
CA TRP A 924 23.14 42.41 -57.71
C TRP A 924 22.98 41.18 -56.81
N LEU A 925 23.53 40.03 -57.24
CA LEU A 925 23.35 38.75 -56.56
C LEU A 925 24.16 38.62 -55.26
N THR A 926 25.29 39.32 -55.16
CA THR A 926 26.28 39.09 -54.09
C THR A 926 25.87 39.71 -52.75
N ASN A 927 25.34 40.94 -52.73
CA ASN A 927 24.88 41.57 -51.47
C ASN A 927 23.71 40.78 -50.85
N THR A 928 22.77 40.37 -51.70
CA THR A 928 21.53 39.68 -51.33
C THR A 928 21.76 38.35 -50.60
N LYS A 929 22.89 37.67 -50.81
CA LYS A 929 23.18 36.36 -50.21
C LYS A 929 23.68 36.43 -48.76
N ASN A 930 24.51 37.41 -48.43
CA ASN A 930 25.18 37.46 -47.12
C ASN A 930 24.19 37.70 -45.95
N VAL A 931 23.16 38.52 -46.17
CA VAL A 931 22.15 38.83 -45.13
C VAL A 931 21.29 37.60 -44.80
N LYS A 932 20.99 36.76 -45.81
CA LYS A 932 20.16 35.57 -45.65
C LYS A 932 20.80 34.51 -44.73
N THR A 933 22.10 34.27 -44.89
CA THR A 933 22.83 33.24 -44.11
C THR A 933 22.91 33.57 -42.61
N LEU A 934 22.85 34.85 -42.22
CA LEU A 934 22.83 35.23 -40.79
C LEU A 934 21.50 34.81 -40.13
N ALA A 935 20.37 35.08 -40.79
CA ALA A 935 19.04 34.76 -40.27
C ALA A 935 18.73 33.25 -40.30
N GLU A 936 19.28 32.50 -41.27
CA GLU A 936 19.06 31.05 -41.37
C GLU A 936 19.71 30.24 -40.23
N ASN A 937 20.72 30.78 -39.54
CA ASN A 937 21.37 30.12 -38.40
C ASN A 937 20.53 30.22 -37.11
N GLU A 938 20.11 31.41 -36.68
CA GLU A 938 19.34 31.59 -35.44
C GLU A 938 17.94 30.93 -35.51
N LEU A 939 17.33 30.88 -36.70
CA LEU A 939 16.10 30.12 -36.92
C LEU A 939 16.27 28.63 -36.58
N LYS A 940 17.45 28.05 -36.82
CA LYS A 940 17.70 26.61 -36.65
C LYS A 940 17.68 26.17 -35.19
N ASP A 941 18.24 26.98 -34.29
CA ASP A 941 18.16 26.77 -32.84
C ASP A 941 16.72 26.90 -32.31
N THR A 942 15.95 27.82 -32.91
CA THR A 942 14.61 28.17 -32.41
C THR A 942 13.60 27.05 -32.67
N TYR A 943 13.70 26.36 -33.81
CA TYR A 943 12.84 25.20 -34.11
C TYR A 943 12.98 24.07 -33.08
N ALA A 944 14.19 23.80 -32.58
CA ALA A 944 14.41 22.74 -31.58
C ALA A 944 13.75 23.08 -30.23
N LEU A 945 13.75 24.36 -29.83
CA LEU A 945 13.06 24.82 -28.62
C LEU A 945 11.53 24.77 -28.78
N ARG A 946 11.00 25.13 -29.97
CA ARG A 946 9.58 24.95 -30.29
C ARG A 946 9.16 23.48 -30.29
N GLU A 947 9.98 22.60 -30.85
CA GLU A 947 9.73 21.15 -30.82
C GLU A 947 9.73 20.63 -29.38
N SER A 948 10.65 21.08 -28.51
CA SER A 948 10.63 20.76 -27.07
C SER A 948 9.33 21.24 -26.38
N LEU A 949 8.94 22.51 -26.56
CA LEU A 949 7.70 23.08 -26.00
C LEU A 949 6.45 22.31 -26.46
N PHE A 950 6.37 22.01 -27.76
CA PHE A 950 5.28 21.25 -28.35
C PHE A 950 5.26 19.81 -27.85
N VAL A 951 6.39 19.11 -27.86
CA VAL A 951 6.49 17.72 -27.39
C VAL A 951 6.21 17.61 -25.90
N CYS A 952 6.68 18.54 -25.05
CA CYS A 952 6.32 18.57 -23.63
C CYS A 952 4.81 18.77 -23.41
N ARG A 953 4.16 19.63 -24.20
CA ARG A 953 2.70 19.86 -24.13
C ARG A 953 1.90 18.68 -24.66
N GLU A 954 2.22 18.15 -25.84
CA GLU A 954 1.56 16.95 -26.35
C GLU A 954 1.80 15.76 -25.42
N ARG A 955 3.00 15.62 -24.84
CA ARG A 955 3.31 14.57 -23.85
C ARG A 955 2.47 14.72 -22.59
N SER A 956 2.46 15.90 -21.97
CA SER A 956 1.60 16.19 -20.82
C SER A 956 0.13 15.90 -21.13
N ARG A 957 -0.37 16.42 -22.26
CA ARG A 957 -1.76 16.25 -22.67
C ARG A 957 -2.11 14.78 -22.98
N ASN A 958 -1.18 13.99 -23.50
CA ASN A 958 -1.37 12.56 -23.77
C ASN A 958 -1.23 11.70 -22.50
N GLU A 959 -0.29 11.99 -21.60
CA GLU A 959 -0.19 11.33 -20.29
C GLU A 959 -1.46 11.63 -19.46
N LEU A 960 -1.89 12.90 -19.39
CA LEU A 960 -3.11 13.32 -18.70
C LEU A 960 -4.38 12.75 -19.35
N HIS A 961 -4.50 12.75 -20.68
CA HIS A 961 -5.67 12.16 -21.36
C HIS A 961 -5.71 10.63 -21.19
N ALA A 962 -4.57 9.95 -21.16
CA ALA A 962 -4.50 8.51 -20.88
C ALA A 962 -4.94 8.20 -19.44
N GLN A 963 -4.47 8.98 -18.45
CA GLN A 963 -4.91 8.82 -17.06
C GLN A 963 -6.39 9.21 -16.88
N GLN A 964 -6.88 10.24 -17.59
CA GLN A 964 -8.28 10.62 -17.60
C GLN A 964 -9.18 9.54 -18.21
N ASP A 965 -8.79 8.93 -19.33
CA ASP A 965 -9.51 7.77 -19.91
C ASP A 965 -9.46 6.54 -18.98
N GLN A 966 -8.35 6.30 -18.26
CA GLN A 966 -8.21 5.22 -17.28
C GLN A 966 -9.09 5.41 -16.05
N VAL A 967 -9.13 6.63 -15.50
CA VAL A 967 -10.05 7.02 -14.41
C VAL A 967 -11.50 6.91 -14.89
N ASP A 968 -11.84 7.49 -16.04
CA ASP A 968 -13.18 7.41 -16.60
C ASP A 968 -13.60 5.96 -16.90
N HIS A 969 -12.69 5.13 -17.41
CA HIS A 969 -12.92 3.70 -17.62
C HIS A 969 -13.16 2.96 -16.29
N THR A 970 -12.40 3.28 -15.25
CA THR A 970 -12.53 2.64 -13.93
C THR A 970 -13.80 3.08 -13.20
N ILE A 971 -14.18 4.36 -13.29
CA ILE A 971 -15.48 4.87 -12.83
C ILE A 971 -16.61 4.23 -13.65
N ARG A 972 -16.50 4.14 -14.98
CA ARG A 972 -17.50 3.46 -15.84
C ARG A 972 -17.60 1.97 -15.54
N ARG A 973 -16.51 1.29 -15.18
CA ARG A 973 -16.50 -0.12 -14.72
C ARG A 973 -17.22 -0.25 -13.37
N ARG A 974 -16.97 0.65 -12.42
CA ARG A 974 -17.64 0.66 -11.12
C ARG A 974 -19.13 1.00 -11.23
N ILE A 975 -19.47 1.95 -12.09
CA ILE A 975 -20.86 2.21 -12.51
C ILE A 975 -21.43 0.94 -13.12
N PHE A 976 -20.77 0.28 -14.07
CA PHE A 976 -21.24 -0.95 -14.72
C PHE A 976 -21.47 -2.12 -13.73
N GLU A 977 -20.62 -2.30 -12.72
CA GLU A 977 -20.82 -3.30 -11.64
C GLU A 977 -22.07 -2.99 -10.80
N THR A 978 -22.17 -1.76 -10.29
CA THR A 978 -23.33 -1.28 -9.51
C THR A 978 -24.60 -1.27 -10.36
N GLN A 979 -24.49 -0.90 -11.63
CA GLN A 979 -25.54 -0.91 -12.64
C GLN A 979 -25.94 -2.33 -13.04
N ARG A 980 -25.06 -3.34 -12.95
CA ARG A 980 -25.42 -4.76 -13.14
C ARG A 980 -26.23 -5.28 -11.95
N ALA A 981 -25.81 -4.98 -10.71
CA ALA A 981 -26.58 -5.33 -9.51
C ALA A 981 -27.92 -4.59 -9.44
N ARG A 982 -27.94 -3.29 -9.79
CA ARG A 982 -29.15 -2.49 -9.95
C ARG A 982 -30.01 -2.99 -11.10
N ASN A 983 -29.44 -3.34 -12.26
CA ASN A 983 -30.20 -3.82 -13.42
C ASN A 983 -30.79 -5.19 -13.18
N GLU A 984 -30.21 -6.07 -12.36
CA GLU A 984 -30.88 -7.32 -11.98
C GLU A 984 -32.15 -7.01 -11.16
N LEU A 985 -32.04 -6.23 -10.08
CA LEU A 985 -33.21 -5.83 -9.27
C LEU A 985 -34.22 -5.01 -10.06
N LYS A 986 -33.74 -4.03 -10.82
CA LYS A 986 -34.54 -3.20 -11.73
C LYS A 986 -35.09 -4.02 -12.90
N TRP A 987 -34.52 -5.16 -13.29
CA TRP A 987 -35.14 -6.09 -14.24
C TRP A 987 -36.22 -6.95 -13.60
N GLN A 988 -36.14 -7.28 -12.31
CA GLN A 988 -37.28 -7.90 -11.61
C GLN A 988 -38.45 -6.89 -11.47
N VAL A 989 -38.14 -5.62 -11.17
CA VAL A 989 -39.12 -4.50 -11.15
C VAL A 989 -39.66 -4.24 -12.56
N VAL A 990 -38.79 -3.91 -13.52
CA VAL A 990 -39.15 -3.61 -14.92
C VAL A 990 -39.74 -4.81 -15.63
N LYS A 991 -39.47 -6.08 -15.25
CA LYS A 991 -40.30 -7.18 -15.77
C LYS A 991 -41.70 -7.16 -15.17
N THR A 992 -41.88 -6.91 -13.89
CA THR A 992 -43.23 -6.79 -13.32
C THR A 992 -43.98 -5.61 -13.97
N GLU A 993 -43.32 -4.46 -14.09
CA GLU A 993 -43.83 -3.29 -14.80
C GLU A 993 -43.99 -3.51 -16.31
N GLU A 994 -43.16 -4.28 -16.99
CA GLU A 994 -43.32 -4.60 -18.41
C GLU A 994 -44.42 -5.63 -18.62
N GLU A 995 -44.67 -6.55 -17.69
CA GLU A 995 -45.80 -7.47 -17.80
C GLU A 995 -47.12 -6.68 -17.58
N MET A 996 -47.13 -5.75 -16.61
CA MET A 996 -48.21 -4.77 -16.40
C MET A 996 -48.39 -3.83 -17.61
N ASN A 997 -47.32 -3.18 -18.07
CA ASN A 997 -47.32 -2.25 -19.20
C ASN A 997 -47.46 -2.96 -20.55
N ARG A 998 -47.15 -4.26 -20.69
CA ARG A 998 -47.54 -5.04 -21.87
C ARG A 998 -49.00 -5.45 -21.80
N CYS A 999 -49.58 -5.71 -20.62
CA CYS A 999 -51.05 -5.78 -20.52
C CYS A 999 -51.70 -4.45 -20.94
N LEU A 1000 -51.24 -3.31 -20.42
CA LEU A 1000 -51.74 -1.97 -20.82
C LEU A 1000 -51.45 -1.63 -22.29
N ALA A 1001 -50.30 -2.00 -22.84
CA ALA A 1001 -49.94 -1.70 -24.22
C ALA A 1001 -50.57 -2.68 -25.22
N GLU A 1002 -50.91 -3.91 -24.84
CA GLU A 1002 -51.74 -4.78 -25.69
C GLU A 1002 -53.19 -4.24 -25.72
N ILE A 1003 -53.69 -3.73 -24.58
CA ILE A 1003 -54.94 -2.97 -24.47
C ILE A 1003 -54.91 -1.73 -25.39
N GLU A 1004 -53.90 -0.86 -25.23
CA GLU A 1004 -53.77 0.39 -25.96
C GLU A 1004 -53.43 0.16 -27.45
N ALA A 1005 -52.72 -0.91 -27.81
CA ALA A 1005 -52.45 -1.28 -29.21
C ALA A 1005 -53.65 -1.93 -29.89
N ILE A 1006 -54.50 -2.66 -29.17
CA ILE A 1006 -55.82 -3.09 -29.68
C ILE A 1006 -56.67 -1.86 -29.95
N GLU A 1007 -56.79 -0.96 -28.96
CA GLU A 1007 -57.56 0.29 -29.06
C GLU A 1007 -57.01 1.21 -30.17
N LYS A 1008 -55.68 1.24 -30.41
CA LYS A 1008 -55.05 2.05 -31.48
C LYS A 1008 -55.04 1.41 -32.86
N THR A 1009 -54.93 0.08 -32.99
CA THR A 1009 -55.01 -0.61 -34.30
C THR A 1009 -56.38 -0.41 -34.96
N ILE A 1010 -57.41 -0.17 -34.14
CA ILE A 1010 -58.76 0.20 -34.56
C ILE A 1010 -58.79 1.59 -35.25
N ASP A 1011 -58.04 2.59 -34.75
CA ASP A 1011 -58.01 3.94 -35.33
C ASP A 1011 -56.94 4.13 -36.43
N ASP A 1012 -55.76 3.49 -36.36
CA ASP A 1012 -54.75 3.62 -37.42
C ASP A 1012 -55.25 3.05 -38.77
N LYS A 1013 -56.19 2.09 -38.77
CA LYS A 1013 -56.87 1.58 -39.98
C LYS A 1013 -57.94 2.52 -40.55
N ARG A 1014 -58.31 3.61 -39.86
CA ARG A 1014 -59.36 4.56 -40.31
C ARG A 1014 -58.85 5.61 -41.29
N GLU A 1015 -57.64 6.14 -41.10
CA GLU A 1015 -57.14 7.26 -41.94
C GLU A 1015 -56.46 6.81 -43.24
N VAL A 1016 -55.99 5.56 -43.35
CA VAL A 1016 -55.41 5.02 -44.62
C VAL A 1016 -56.39 5.10 -45.79
N LEU A 1017 -57.70 4.98 -45.52
CA LEU A 1017 -58.78 5.05 -46.51
C LEU A 1017 -58.84 6.41 -47.26
N LYS A 1018 -58.31 7.48 -46.66
CA LYS A 1018 -58.62 8.88 -47.01
C LYS A 1018 -57.66 9.52 -48.01
N LEU A 1019 -56.47 8.93 -48.21
CA LEU A 1019 -55.39 9.52 -49.02
C LEU A 1019 -55.22 8.84 -50.39
N ALA A 1020 -55.74 7.62 -50.55
CA ALA A 1020 -55.70 6.87 -51.80
C ALA A 1020 -56.45 7.62 -52.93
N GLU A 1021 -57.61 8.19 -52.61
CA GLU A 1021 -58.51 8.88 -53.55
C GLU A 1021 -57.84 10.12 -54.21
N SER A 1022 -56.93 10.80 -53.51
CA SER A 1022 -56.32 12.06 -53.99
C SER A 1022 -55.14 11.88 -54.96
N ARG A 1023 -54.72 10.66 -55.31
CA ARG A 1023 -53.55 10.40 -56.18
C ARG A 1023 -53.89 10.00 -57.62
N GLN A 1024 -55.17 9.88 -57.96
CA GLN A 1024 -55.62 9.34 -59.25
C GLN A 1024 -55.56 10.36 -60.42
N GLU A 1025 -55.74 11.65 -60.16
CA GLU A 1025 -56.21 12.60 -61.18
C GLU A 1025 -55.11 13.14 -62.12
N ASN A 1026 -53.92 13.44 -61.61
CA ASN A 1026 -52.88 14.20 -62.34
C ASN A 1026 -51.98 13.37 -63.29
N ARG A 1027 -52.42 12.20 -63.77
CA ARG A 1027 -51.56 11.26 -64.53
C ARG A 1027 -51.56 11.45 -66.06
N PHE A 1028 -52.23 12.48 -66.61
CA PHE A 1028 -52.67 12.51 -68.02
C PHE A 1028 -51.97 13.50 -69.00
N ALA A 1029 -50.95 14.26 -68.58
CA ALA A 1029 -50.29 15.25 -69.45
C ALA A 1029 -48.95 14.75 -70.06
N ARG A 1030 -49.00 13.82 -71.04
CA ARG A 1030 -47.82 13.30 -71.76
C ARG A 1030 -48.06 13.17 -73.28
N PRO A 1031 -47.23 13.78 -74.14
CA PRO A 1031 -47.16 13.48 -75.58
C PRO A 1031 -45.76 13.00 -76.02
N GLY A 1032 -45.68 11.93 -76.83
CA GLY A 1032 -44.43 11.48 -77.46
C GLY A 1032 -44.31 9.97 -77.66
N PHE A 1033 -43.28 9.55 -78.41
CA PHE A 1033 -42.94 8.15 -78.65
C PHE A 1033 -42.24 7.51 -77.42
N GLU A 1034 -43.04 7.22 -76.38
CA GLU A 1034 -43.11 5.90 -75.73
C GLU A 1034 -44.15 5.96 -74.60
N LEU A 1035 -45.42 5.74 -74.98
CA LEU A 1035 -46.57 5.72 -74.07
C LEU A 1035 -46.86 4.26 -73.65
N CYS A 1036 -46.03 3.70 -72.77
CA CYS A 1036 -46.26 2.36 -72.23
C CYS A 1036 -47.36 2.36 -71.13
N ARG A 1037 -47.96 1.17 -70.91
CA ARG A 1037 -49.02 0.89 -69.92
C ARG A 1037 -48.72 -0.44 -69.24
N ASP A 1038 -48.41 -0.41 -67.96
CA ASP A 1038 -47.98 -1.55 -67.15
C ASP A 1038 -48.48 -1.45 -65.68
N ASP A 1039 -48.17 -2.46 -64.87
CA ASP A 1039 -48.99 -2.92 -63.74
C ASP A 1039 -49.29 -1.99 -62.54
N PRO A 1040 -48.56 -0.88 -62.24
CA PRO A 1040 -48.89 0.08 -61.16
C PRO A 1040 -50.20 0.88 -61.34
N PHE A 1041 -51.24 0.26 -61.92
CA PHE A 1041 -52.61 0.73 -62.03
C PHE A 1041 -53.61 -0.27 -61.40
N HIS A 1042 -53.35 -1.58 -61.44
CA HIS A 1042 -54.32 -2.58 -60.95
C HIS A 1042 -54.23 -2.84 -59.44
N GLY A 1043 -53.06 -2.70 -58.81
CA GLY A 1043 -52.87 -3.01 -57.39
C GLY A 1043 -53.58 -2.10 -56.38
N LEU A 1044 -54.11 -0.94 -56.81
CA LEU A 1044 -54.71 0.07 -55.93
C LEU A 1044 -56.21 -0.16 -55.60
N CYS A 1045 -56.86 -1.16 -56.22
CA CYS A 1045 -58.30 -1.39 -56.05
C CYS A 1045 -58.66 -2.46 -55.00
N ASP A 1046 -57.82 -3.50 -54.83
CA ASP A 1046 -58.12 -4.61 -53.91
C ASP A 1046 -57.84 -4.27 -52.42
N GLU A 1047 -56.93 -3.31 -52.18
CA GLU A 1047 -56.45 -2.90 -50.84
C GLU A 1047 -57.58 -2.39 -49.91
N ILE A 1048 -58.59 -1.73 -50.49
CA ILE A 1048 -59.65 -1.03 -49.74
C ILE A 1048 -60.67 -1.98 -49.09
N THR A 1049 -60.90 -3.17 -49.66
CA THR A 1049 -62.01 -4.04 -49.22
C THR A 1049 -61.63 -4.90 -48.00
N GLN A 1050 -60.39 -5.38 -47.90
CA GLN A 1050 -59.98 -6.25 -46.78
C GLN A 1050 -59.92 -5.51 -45.44
N LEU A 1051 -59.64 -4.20 -45.44
CA LEU A 1051 -59.40 -3.41 -44.23
C LEU A 1051 -60.58 -3.34 -43.25
N ARG A 1052 -61.82 -3.57 -43.70
CA ARG A 1052 -63.02 -3.44 -42.86
C ARG A 1052 -63.40 -4.70 -42.07
N SER A 1053 -62.88 -5.87 -42.43
CA SER A 1053 -63.21 -7.13 -41.74
C SER A 1053 -62.44 -7.31 -40.42
N THR A 1054 -61.17 -6.90 -40.39
CA THR A 1054 -60.24 -7.09 -39.25
C THR A 1054 -60.66 -6.33 -37.97
N LEU A 1055 -61.54 -5.35 -38.08
CA LEU A 1055 -61.82 -4.35 -37.05
C LEU A 1055 -62.67 -4.88 -35.88
N ASN A 1056 -63.63 -5.79 -36.13
CA ASN A 1056 -64.57 -6.21 -35.09
C ASN A 1056 -63.95 -7.22 -34.10
N THR A 1057 -63.18 -8.19 -34.59
CA THR A 1057 -62.62 -9.30 -33.78
C THR A 1057 -61.64 -8.83 -32.70
N LEU A 1058 -61.03 -7.66 -32.87
CA LEU A 1058 -60.08 -7.07 -31.92
C LEU A 1058 -60.75 -6.61 -30.60
N THR A 1059 -62.05 -6.31 -30.60
CA THR A 1059 -62.72 -5.66 -29.46
C THR A 1059 -62.94 -6.61 -28.27
N ASP A 1060 -63.23 -7.89 -28.50
CA ASP A 1060 -63.64 -8.81 -27.42
C ASP A 1060 -62.47 -9.29 -26.54
N GLN A 1061 -61.26 -9.44 -27.10
CA GLN A 1061 -60.06 -9.83 -26.34
C GLN A 1061 -59.62 -8.77 -25.32
N LEU A 1062 -60.03 -7.51 -25.51
CA LEU A 1062 -59.65 -6.35 -24.70
C LEU A 1062 -60.04 -6.45 -23.21
N ASN A 1063 -61.17 -7.12 -22.92
CA ASN A 1063 -61.77 -7.12 -21.58
C ASN A 1063 -61.16 -8.16 -20.64
N VAL A 1064 -60.66 -9.28 -21.16
CA VAL A 1064 -60.02 -10.33 -20.34
C VAL A 1064 -58.66 -9.85 -19.82
N THR A 1065 -57.88 -9.16 -20.68
CA THR A 1065 -56.55 -8.62 -20.36
C THR A 1065 -56.56 -7.63 -19.19
N LYS A 1066 -57.66 -6.88 -19.01
CA LYS A 1066 -57.82 -5.89 -17.94
C LYS A 1066 -57.90 -6.52 -16.53
N GLY A 1067 -58.28 -7.79 -16.40
CA GLY A 1067 -58.43 -8.46 -15.10
C GLY A 1067 -57.13 -8.93 -14.44
N ASN A 1068 -56.11 -9.29 -15.22
CA ASN A 1068 -54.84 -9.82 -14.69
C ASN A 1068 -53.90 -8.70 -14.17
N TYR A 1069 -54.12 -7.45 -14.57
CA TYR A 1069 -53.25 -6.31 -14.26
C TYR A 1069 -53.15 -6.01 -12.76
N SER A 1070 -54.28 -5.88 -12.05
CA SER A 1070 -54.30 -5.43 -10.64
C SER A 1070 -53.61 -6.38 -9.66
N THR A 1071 -53.44 -7.65 -10.01
CA THR A 1071 -52.76 -8.65 -9.14
C THR A 1071 -51.23 -8.52 -9.18
N LEU A 1072 -50.67 -7.88 -10.21
CA LEU A 1072 -49.22 -7.61 -10.34
C LEU A 1072 -48.79 -6.35 -9.56
N GLU A 1073 -49.67 -5.36 -9.48
CA GLU A 1073 -49.46 -4.05 -8.84
C GLU A 1073 -49.02 -4.18 -7.36
N ASP A 1074 -49.65 -5.11 -6.62
CA ASP A 1074 -49.41 -5.35 -5.20
C ASP A 1074 -48.01 -5.96 -4.90
N GLN A 1075 -47.37 -6.58 -5.90
CA GLN A 1075 -45.97 -7.05 -5.79
C GLN A 1075 -44.95 -5.96 -6.14
N HIS A 1076 -45.25 -5.08 -7.09
CA HIS A 1076 -44.36 -3.99 -7.52
C HIS A 1076 -43.96 -3.08 -6.34
N CYS A 1077 -44.92 -2.66 -5.53
CA CYS A 1077 -44.73 -1.74 -4.40
C CYS A 1077 -43.70 -2.19 -3.36
N ARG A 1078 -43.41 -3.51 -3.25
CA ARG A 1078 -42.40 -4.02 -2.30
C ARG A 1078 -40.98 -3.96 -2.86
N LEU A 1079 -40.80 -4.19 -4.16
CA LEU A 1079 -39.49 -4.15 -4.82
C LEU A 1079 -38.99 -2.72 -5.05
N ALA A 1080 -39.91 -1.77 -5.25
CA ALA A 1080 -39.58 -0.35 -5.45
C ALA A 1080 -38.76 0.25 -4.28
N ARG A 1081 -39.06 -0.11 -3.03
CA ARG A 1081 -38.42 0.46 -1.84
C ARG A 1081 -36.95 0.04 -1.66
N ASP A 1082 -36.58 -1.13 -2.16
CA ASP A 1082 -35.18 -1.60 -2.14
C ASP A 1082 -34.40 -1.07 -3.34
N LEU A 1083 -35.09 -0.74 -4.45
CA LEU A 1083 -34.49 -0.07 -5.61
C LEU A 1083 -34.10 1.38 -5.30
N GLU A 1084 -34.97 2.15 -4.65
CA GLU A 1084 -34.75 3.57 -4.29
C GLU A 1084 -33.40 3.80 -3.57
N ASN A 1085 -33.07 2.92 -2.63
CA ASN A 1085 -31.81 2.96 -1.87
C ASN A 1085 -30.56 2.74 -2.74
N LYS A 1086 -30.65 1.94 -3.81
CA LYS A 1086 -29.54 1.72 -4.75
C LYS A 1086 -29.47 2.75 -5.87
N GLU A 1087 -30.59 3.36 -6.25
CA GLU A 1087 -30.58 4.47 -7.21
C GLU A 1087 -29.97 5.75 -6.62
N HIS A 1088 -30.11 5.99 -5.31
CA HIS A 1088 -29.42 7.08 -4.63
C HIS A 1088 -27.88 6.95 -4.68
N SER A 1089 -27.34 5.74 -4.44
CA SER A 1089 -25.89 5.49 -4.55
C SER A 1089 -25.38 5.67 -5.97
N MET A 1090 -26.13 5.15 -6.95
CA MET A 1090 -25.82 5.29 -8.38
C MET A 1090 -25.87 6.74 -8.87
N MET A 1091 -26.77 7.57 -8.32
CA MET A 1091 -26.82 9.01 -8.58
C MET A 1091 -25.53 9.74 -8.18
N VAL A 1092 -24.85 9.32 -7.11
CA VAL A 1092 -23.57 9.95 -6.68
C VAL A 1092 -22.44 9.64 -7.68
N GLU A 1093 -22.35 8.41 -8.19
CA GLU A 1093 -21.36 8.05 -9.21
C GLU A 1093 -21.64 8.74 -10.56
N VAL A 1094 -22.91 8.83 -10.98
CA VAL A 1094 -23.30 9.58 -12.19
C VAL A 1094 -22.97 11.06 -12.02
N ARG A 1095 -23.29 11.67 -10.87
CA ARG A 1095 -22.95 13.07 -10.58
C ARG A 1095 -21.44 13.35 -10.58
N THR A 1096 -20.64 12.36 -10.18
CA THR A 1096 -19.17 12.42 -10.26
C THR A 1096 -18.71 12.37 -11.73
N LEU A 1097 -19.35 11.58 -12.58
CA LEU A 1097 -19.09 11.55 -14.02
C LEU A 1097 -19.55 12.86 -14.72
N ASP A 1098 -20.68 13.43 -14.30
CA ASP A 1098 -21.21 14.70 -14.81
C ASP A 1098 -20.29 15.88 -14.45
N GLN A 1099 -19.70 15.89 -13.25
CA GLN A 1099 -18.64 16.85 -12.89
C GLN A 1099 -17.43 16.74 -13.83
N ARG A 1100 -17.07 15.52 -14.25
CA ARG A 1100 -15.99 15.26 -15.22
C ARG A 1100 -16.35 15.61 -16.67
N GLU A 1101 -17.62 15.85 -17.03
CA GLU A 1101 -17.96 16.45 -18.33
C GLU A 1101 -17.30 17.83 -18.53
N ARG A 1102 -17.02 18.55 -17.44
CA ARG A 1102 -16.26 19.81 -17.48
C ARG A 1102 -14.89 19.62 -18.13
N LEU A 1103 -14.22 18.50 -17.88
CA LEU A 1103 -12.92 18.15 -18.50
C LEU A 1103 -13.05 18.02 -20.03
N LYS A 1104 -14.15 17.44 -20.51
CA LYS A 1104 -14.43 17.29 -21.96
C LYS A 1104 -14.65 18.67 -22.61
N SER A 1105 -15.36 19.57 -21.93
CA SER A 1105 -15.54 20.96 -22.39
C SER A 1105 -14.22 21.76 -22.40
N TRP A 1106 -13.33 21.47 -21.44
CA TRP A 1106 -12.02 22.09 -21.28
C TRP A 1106 -11.01 21.67 -22.36
N GLN A 1107 -11.03 20.42 -22.82
CA GLN A 1107 -10.13 19.92 -23.88
C GLN A 1107 -10.40 20.48 -25.29
N GLY A 1108 -11.46 21.29 -25.50
CA GLY A 1108 -11.70 22.05 -26.73
C GLY A 1108 -11.97 21.26 -28.01
N LYS A 1109 -12.11 19.93 -27.94
CA LYS A 1109 -12.30 19.05 -29.10
C LYS A 1109 -13.74 18.57 -29.23
N GLU A 1110 -14.45 19.00 -30.27
CA GLU A 1110 -15.54 18.21 -30.89
C GLU A 1110 -14.97 16.99 -31.65
N CYS A 1111 -14.12 16.21 -30.99
CA CYS A 1111 -13.61 14.95 -31.54
C CYS A 1111 -14.40 13.80 -30.94
N ARG A 1112 -15.25 13.15 -31.74
CA ARG A 1112 -15.90 11.89 -31.38
C ARG A 1112 -14.83 10.79 -31.28
N SER A 1113 -14.20 10.68 -30.12
CA SER A 1113 -13.23 9.63 -29.81
C SER A 1113 -13.86 8.26 -30.04
N GLN A 1114 -13.02 7.26 -30.31
CA GLN A 1114 -13.49 5.89 -30.51
C GLN A 1114 -14.14 5.34 -29.22
N THR A 1115 -13.75 5.87 -28.06
CA THR A 1115 -14.42 5.73 -26.75
C THR A 1115 -15.89 6.17 -26.79
N GLY A 1116 -16.21 7.28 -27.46
CA GLY A 1116 -17.59 7.74 -27.67
C GLY A 1116 -18.41 6.84 -28.61
N ARG A 1117 -17.77 6.14 -29.56
CA ARG A 1117 -18.40 5.03 -30.30
C ARG A 1117 -18.58 3.78 -29.45
N ASN A 1118 -17.67 3.50 -28.51
CA ASN A 1118 -17.79 2.34 -27.63
C ASN A 1118 -18.90 2.51 -26.57
N ILE A 1119 -19.20 3.74 -26.14
CA ILE A 1119 -20.44 4.06 -25.37
C ILE A 1119 -21.72 3.68 -26.14
N GLN A 1120 -21.65 3.63 -27.48
CA GLN A 1120 -22.75 3.13 -28.33
C GLN A 1120 -22.78 1.59 -28.47
N LEU A 1121 -21.71 0.89 -28.07
CA LEU A 1121 -21.53 -0.57 -28.22
C LEU A 1121 -21.66 -1.34 -26.90
N THR A 1122 -21.37 -0.74 -25.73
CA THR A 1122 -21.53 -1.37 -24.40
C THR A 1122 -22.87 -1.04 -23.73
N ARG A 1123 -23.96 -0.97 -24.52
CA ARG A 1123 -25.34 -0.72 -24.05
C ARG A 1123 -25.95 -1.93 -23.31
N MET A 1124 -25.33 -2.39 -22.22
CA MET A 1124 -25.93 -3.33 -21.27
C MET A 1124 -27.14 -2.73 -20.51
N GLU A 1125 -27.51 -1.49 -20.82
CA GLU A 1125 -28.85 -0.92 -20.59
C GLU A 1125 -29.98 -1.77 -21.20
N HIS A 1126 -29.67 -2.60 -22.22
CA HIS A 1126 -30.63 -3.45 -22.93
C HIS A 1126 -30.22 -4.94 -22.98
N GLU A 1127 -29.06 -5.34 -22.45
CA GLU A 1127 -28.65 -6.75 -22.42
C GLU A 1127 -29.20 -7.48 -21.19
N ILE A 1128 -30.37 -8.08 -21.39
CA ILE A 1128 -30.93 -9.10 -20.50
C ILE A 1128 -30.11 -10.39 -20.70
N PRO A 1129 -29.65 -11.08 -19.62
CA PRO A 1129 -28.93 -12.35 -19.76
C PRO A 1129 -29.75 -13.38 -20.55
N ARG A 1130 -29.20 -13.87 -21.67
CA ARG A 1130 -29.78 -15.01 -22.39
C ARG A 1130 -29.65 -16.26 -21.52
N SER A 1131 -30.78 -16.84 -21.10
CA SER A 1131 -30.80 -18.09 -20.34
C SER A 1131 -30.38 -19.26 -21.24
N SER A 1132 -29.16 -19.77 -21.04
CA SER A 1132 -28.67 -21.01 -21.66
C SER A 1132 -29.24 -22.26 -20.96
N TYR A 1133 -30.56 -22.33 -20.87
CA TYR A 1133 -31.35 -23.49 -20.42
C TYR A 1133 -32.67 -23.56 -21.19
N ALA A 1134 -32.56 -24.12 -22.39
CA ALA A 1134 -33.62 -24.69 -23.21
C ALA A 1134 -32.99 -25.86 -23.99
#